data_AF-A0A9D8QX42-F1
#
_entry.id   AF-A0A9D8QX42-F1
#
_cell.length_a   1.000
_cell.length_b   1.000
_cell.length_c   1.000
_cell.angle_alpha   90.00
_cell.angle_beta   90.00
_cell.angle_gamma   90.00
#
_symmetry.space_group_name_H-M   'P 1'
#
loop_
_entity.id
_entity.type
_entity.pdbx_description
1 polymer ?
#
loop_
_entity_poly.entity_id
_entity_poly.type
_entity_poly.pdbx_seq_one_letter_code
_entity_poly.pdbx_strand_id
1 'polypeptide(L)'
;MSENTKLWAGLLGLALTMVTAQAAAPTLNYEINGNNLVITYTGTLLQSADAVNWTEVASATSPYKIALSDKKLFFCAKGEDTHDKDITIPLSDTVDLDMIWIEPGIFTMGSPDDELGRWDGEVQHKVRLTKGFWLGKYEVTQAQYKAIMGTNPSAQPDEWGVYHGVGENYPVYYVSWEDAMEFCKRLTEIEKAAGRLTEGYEYTLPTEAQWEYACRAGTTTALNSGKNLSNEYKCPEMDEVGWYDGNSNSKTHPVGQKQPNAWGLYDMHGNVDELCLDLLRDYPTSFVVDPIAIDTDSSWDYRWFFVIRGGDWASSASGCRSADRSYGIFGEGFSFIGFRVALTTRDITVPVSDKVNLDLIWIEPGTFMMGSPEDELGRWDDEVQHKVTLTEGYWLGKYEVTQAQYEAIMGTNPSYTRGDNNPVEEVSWNDAMEFCKKLTAQENAAGRLPVGYEYTLPTEAQWEYACRAGTTTALNSGKNLSNTKQCPEMDEVGWYTYNSDKKTHPVGQKQPNAWGLYDMHGNVLEWCLDWYGSYPTSFVKDPTGASTGKYRVYRGGAYRDSDAFSCRSASRAGNTPDFYNNNRGFRVVLSKSNKEILTITINHSKAYDGTPLTTTYTRATCTGLMAGDYLTAGAVTTSSANAGSYSYPDGSMISTPFATSMGIDNYSVVYIINQTITE
;
A
#
# COMPACT_ATOMS: atom_id res chain seq x y z
N MET A 1 -24.86 -46.00 12.34
CA MET A 1 -24.00 -45.14 11.50
C MET A 1 -23.94 -43.79 12.19
N SER A 2 -22.75 -43.37 12.64
CA SER A 2 -22.57 -42.09 13.33
C SER A 2 -23.05 -40.93 12.45
N GLU A 3 -23.36 -39.77 13.04
CA GLU A 3 -23.75 -38.57 12.27
C GLU A 3 -22.73 -38.23 11.18
N ASN A 4 -21.43 -38.47 11.45
CA ASN A 4 -20.36 -38.37 10.46
C ASN A 4 -20.61 -39.27 9.23
N THR A 5 -21.09 -40.51 9.39
CA THR A 5 -21.31 -41.42 8.25
C THR A 5 -22.45 -40.95 7.33
N LYS A 6 -23.49 -40.28 7.87
CA LYS A 6 -24.59 -39.71 7.06
C LYS A 6 -24.15 -38.41 6.36
N LEU A 7 -23.31 -37.61 7.00
CA LEU A 7 -22.70 -36.41 6.43
C LEU A 7 -21.78 -36.76 5.25
N TRP A 8 -20.93 -37.77 5.41
CA TRP A 8 -20.03 -38.26 4.36
C TRP A 8 -20.79 -38.84 3.15
N ALA A 9 -21.90 -39.55 3.36
CA ALA A 9 -22.75 -40.04 2.28
C ALA A 9 -23.44 -38.90 1.50
N GLY A 10 -23.81 -37.81 2.18
CA GLY A 10 -24.37 -36.60 1.55
C GLY A 10 -23.34 -35.86 0.67
N LEU A 11 -22.11 -35.70 1.16
CA LEU A 11 -21.02 -35.05 0.43
C LEU A 11 -20.57 -35.87 -0.80
N LEU A 12 -20.56 -37.20 -0.70
CA LEU A 12 -20.33 -38.11 -1.83
C LEU A 12 -21.47 -38.05 -2.88
N GLY A 13 -22.72 -37.90 -2.44
CA GLY A 13 -23.86 -37.72 -3.34
C GLY A 13 -23.78 -36.43 -4.16
N LEU A 14 -23.35 -35.33 -3.54
CA LEU A 14 -23.13 -34.03 -4.19
C LEU A 14 -21.96 -34.06 -5.19
N ALA A 15 -20.86 -34.73 -4.83
CA ALA A 15 -19.73 -34.97 -5.73
C ALA A 15 -20.13 -35.80 -6.96
N LEU A 16 -21.01 -36.80 -6.79
CA LEU A 16 -21.56 -37.59 -7.90
C LEU A 16 -22.45 -36.76 -8.85
N THR A 17 -23.24 -35.83 -8.32
CA THR A 17 -24.12 -34.98 -9.16
C THR A 17 -23.37 -33.99 -10.06
N MET A 18 -22.10 -33.68 -9.74
CA MET A 18 -21.26 -32.78 -10.53
C MET A 18 -20.42 -33.51 -11.60
N VAL A 19 -20.44 -34.85 -11.65
CA VAL A 19 -19.64 -35.67 -12.56
C VAL A 19 -20.50 -36.73 -13.27
N THR A 20 -21.07 -36.38 -14.43
CA THR A 20 -21.53 -37.36 -15.45
C THR A 20 -21.29 -36.73 -16.83
N ALA A 21 -20.81 -37.38 -17.89
CA ALA A 21 -20.78 -38.78 -18.27
C ALA A 21 -19.64 -39.03 -19.28
N GLN A 22 -18.96 -40.19 -19.22
CA GLN A 22 -18.86 -41.15 -20.34
C GLN A 22 -18.20 -42.48 -19.93
N ALA A 23 -18.84 -43.58 -20.33
CA ALA A 23 -18.45 -44.99 -20.52
C ALA A 23 -17.58 -45.78 -19.51
N ALA A 24 -16.78 -45.16 -18.65
CA ALA A 24 -16.06 -45.85 -17.58
C ALA A 24 -16.52 -45.29 -16.23
N ALA A 25 -16.85 -46.17 -15.28
CA ALA A 25 -17.23 -45.75 -13.93
C ALA A 25 -16.10 -44.89 -13.34
N PRO A 26 -16.36 -43.64 -12.92
CA PRO A 26 -15.31 -42.81 -12.34
C PRO A 26 -14.81 -43.49 -11.06
N THR A 27 -13.51 -43.78 -11.01
CA THR A 27 -12.86 -44.21 -9.77
C THR A 27 -12.71 -42.97 -8.87
N LEU A 28 -13.32 -43.05 -7.69
CA LEU A 28 -13.18 -42.05 -6.64
C LEU A 28 -12.16 -42.57 -5.64
N ASN A 29 -11.00 -41.91 -5.59
CA ASN A 29 -10.02 -42.12 -4.53
C ASN A 29 -10.22 -41.01 -3.50
N TYR A 30 -10.15 -41.35 -2.23
CA TYR A 30 -10.19 -40.35 -1.17
C TYR A 30 -9.00 -40.50 -0.24
N GLU A 31 -8.53 -39.36 0.25
CA GLU A 31 -7.50 -39.27 1.28
C GLU A 31 -8.04 -38.39 2.41
N ILE A 32 -7.86 -38.85 3.64
CA ILE A 32 -8.20 -38.08 4.84
C ILE A 32 -6.88 -37.62 5.43
N ASN A 33 -6.64 -36.32 5.45
CA ASN A 33 -5.45 -35.71 6.04
C ASN A 33 -5.87 -34.77 7.16
N GLY A 34 -5.78 -35.24 8.42
CA GLY A 34 -6.38 -34.57 9.56
C GLY A 34 -7.92 -34.52 9.44
N ASN A 35 -8.51 -33.33 9.55
CA ASN A 35 -9.95 -33.11 9.37
C ASN A 35 -10.36 -32.84 7.90
N ASN A 36 -9.41 -32.91 6.95
CA ASN A 36 -9.66 -32.64 5.54
C ASN A 36 -9.96 -33.94 4.78
N LEU A 37 -11.00 -33.91 3.93
CA LEU A 37 -11.26 -34.95 2.94
C LEU A 37 -10.87 -34.43 1.55
N VAL A 38 -9.92 -35.10 0.90
CA VAL A 38 -9.56 -34.85 -0.49
C VAL A 38 -10.14 -35.97 -1.33
N ILE A 39 -11.04 -35.64 -2.26
CA ILE A 39 -11.57 -36.60 -3.22
C ILE A 39 -10.91 -36.34 -4.58
N THR A 40 -10.20 -37.34 -5.08
CA THR A 40 -9.60 -37.36 -6.42
C THR A 40 -10.46 -38.25 -7.30
N TYR A 41 -10.93 -37.71 -8.43
CA TYR A 41 -11.68 -38.51 -9.42
C TYR A 41 -10.91 -38.60 -10.74
N THR A 42 -11.07 -39.73 -11.43
CA THR A 42 -10.62 -39.89 -12.81
C THR A 42 -11.80 -39.68 -13.76
N GLY A 43 -11.89 -38.49 -14.37
CA GLY A 43 -12.93 -38.11 -15.35
C GLY A 43 -12.71 -36.73 -15.95
N THR A 44 -13.62 -36.29 -16.84
CA THR A 44 -13.64 -34.97 -17.48
C THR A 44 -14.74 -34.11 -16.84
N LEU A 45 -14.43 -32.86 -16.45
CA LEU A 45 -15.41 -31.91 -15.87
C LEU A 45 -16.42 -31.45 -16.91
N LEU A 46 -17.67 -31.23 -16.47
CA LEU A 46 -18.72 -30.66 -17.33
C LEU A 46 -18.53 -29.15 -17.61
N GLN A 47 -17.71 -28.43 -16.84
CA GLN A 47 -17.35 -27.02 -17.06
C GLN A 47 -15.93 -26.75 -16.53
N SER A 48 -15.08 -26.13 -17.35
CA SER A 48 -13.76 -25.64 -16.95
C SER A 48 -13.89 -24.22 -16.36
N ALA A 49 -13.46 -24.03 -15.12
CA ALA A 49 -13.16 -22.72 -14.57
C ALA A 49 -11.67 -22.69 -14.22
N ASP A 50 -10.90 -21.85 -14.90
CA ASP A 50 -9.45 -21.70 -14.75
C ASP A 50 -9.03 -20.89 -13.51
N ALA A 51 -9.87 -20.88 -12.47
CA ALA A 51 -9.59 -20.21 -11.20
C ALA A 51 -10.27 -20.98 -10.06
N VAL A 52 -9.58 -21.10 -8.92
CA VAL A 52 -10.16 -21.60 -7.67
C VAL A 52 -11.25 -20.63 -7.20
N ASN A 53 -12.46 -20.78 -7.71
CA ASN A 53 -13.62 -20.03 -7.22
C ASN A 53 -14.22 -20.77 -6.04
N TRP A 54 -14.00 -20.25 -4.83
CA TRP A 54 -14.79 -20.61 -3.66
C TRP A 54 -16.24 -20.23 -3.93
N THR A 55 -17.11 -21.21 -4.15
CA THR A 55 -18.56 -20.99 -4.23
C THR A 55 -19.18 -21.45 -2.92
N GLU A 56 -20.01 -20.61 -2.32
CA GLU A 56 -20.77 -20.99 -1.13
C GLU A 56 -21.67 -22.18 -1.47
N VAL A 57 -21.57 -23.24 -0.67
CA VAL A 57 -22.56 -24.32 -0.71
C VAL A 57 -23.89 -23.71 -0.27
N ALA A 58 -24.92 -23.90 -1.08
CA ALA A 58 -26.26 -23.30 -0.94
C ALA A 58 -27.07 -23.73 0.30
N SER A 59 -26.40 -24.07 1.41
CA SER A 59 -27.02 -24.13 2.72
C SER A 59 -26.12 -23.44 3.74
N ALA A 60 -26.60 -22.32 4.29
CA ALA A 60 -25.93 -21.45 5.28
C ALA A 60 -25.56 -22.14 6.62
N THR A 61 -25.59 -23.47 6.70
CA THR A 61 -25.38 -24.27 7.92
C THR A 61 -24.25 -25.29 7.82
N SER A 62 -23.53 -25.38 6.69
CA SER A 62 -22.38 -26.29 6.59
C SER A 62 -21.15 -25.70 7.28
N PRO A 63 -20.47 -26.44 8.18
CA PRO A 63 -19.23 -26.00 8.81
C PRO A 63 -18.02 -26.12 7.88
N TYR A 64 -18.20 -26.30 6.56
CA TYR A 64 -17.10 -26.43 5.59
C TYR A 64 -17.25 -25.50 4.38
N LYS A 65 -16.12 -24.97 3.86
CA LYS A 65 -15.99 -24.32 2.54
C LYS A 65 -15.55 -25.35 1.49
N ILE A 66 -15.95 -25.18 0.22
CA ILE A 66 -15.59 -26.07 -0.90
C ILE A 66 -14.81 -25.30 -1.98
N ALA A 67 -13.71 -25.89 -2.46
CA ALA A 67 -12.99 -25.42 -3.64
C ALA A 67 -12.75 -26.56 -4.64
N LEU A 68 -12.63 -26.20 -5.91
CA LEU A 68 -12.36 -27.11 -7.04
C LEU A 68 -11.10 -26.64 -7.77
N SER A 69 -10.13 -27.54 -7.94
CA SER A 69 -8.91 -27.29 -8.72
C SER A 69 -8.32 -28.61 -9.20
N ASP A 70 -7.85 -28.68 -10.44
CA ASP A 70 -7.07 -29.82 -10.99
C ASP A 70 -7.62 -31.22 -10.67
N LYS A 71 -8.92 -31.43 -10.91
CA LYS A 71 -9.65 -32.69 -10.64
C LYS A 71 -9.68 -33.13 -9.18
N LYS A 72 -9.45 -32.19 -8.26
CA LYS A 72 -9.57 -32.39 -6.81
C LYS A 72 -10.68 -31.51 -6.24
N LEU A 73 -11.48 -32.10 -5.36
CA LEU A 73 -12.44 -31.39 -4.52
C LEU A 73 -11.82 -31.20 -3.13
N PHE A 74 -11.82 -29.97 -2.64
CA PHE A 74 -11.29 -29.59 -1.33
C PHE A 74 -12.45 -29.23 -0.40
N PHE A 75 -12.48 -29.83 0.79
CA PHE A 75 -13.37 -29.45 1.88
C PHE A 75 -12.52 -28.95 3.05
N CYS A 76 -12.77 -27.74 3.53
CA CYS A 76 -12.05 -27.14 4.67
C CYS A 76 -13.06 -26.67 5.73
N ALA A 77 -12.82 -26.99 7.00
CA ALA A 77 -13.68 -26.53 8.10
C ALA A 77 -13.66 -25.00 8.22
N LYS A 78 -14.79 -24.36 8.56
CA LYS A 78 -14.87 -22.95 8.88
C LYS A 78 -14.34 -22.75 10.30
N GLY A 79 -13.19 -22.07 10.41
CA GLY A 79 -12.50 -21.78 11.67
C GLY A 79 -11.56 -22.91 12.06
N GLU A 80 -10.28 -22.55 12.31
CA GLU A 80 -9.13 -23.42 12.63
C GLU A 80 -8.57 -24.21 11.42
N ASP A 81 -7.36 -24.02 10.89
CA ASP A 81 -6.13 -23.33 11.29
C ASP A 81 -5.74 -22.22 10.28
N THR A 82 -5.71 -20.97 10.71
CA THR A 82 -4.95 -19.89 10.02
C THR A 82 -3.76 -19.39 10.86
N HIS A 83 -3.59 -19.94 12.06
CA HIS A 83 -2.55 -19.56 13.02
C HIS A 83 -1.15 -20.14 12.70
N ASP A 84 -1.00 -20.95 11.65
CA ASP A 84 0.30 -21.50 11.24
C ASP A 84 1.33 -20.42 10.86
N LYS A 85 0.85 -19.20 10.59
CA LYS A 85 1.68 -18.05 10.26
C LYS A 85 1.83 -17.08 11.43
N ASP A 86 1.15 -17.26 12.56
CA ASP A 86 1.28 -16.36 13.70
C ASP A 86 2.72 -16.38 14.21
N ILE A 87 3.18 -15.22 14.68
CA ILE A 87 4.56 -15.03 15.11
C ILE A 87 4.62 -14.40 16.49
N THR A 88 5.68 -14.73 17.23
CA THR A 88 6.01 -14.10 18.50
C THR A 88 7.38 -13.46 18.37
N ILE A 89 7.45 -12.17 18.64
CA ILE A 89 8.67 -11.37 18.53
C ILE A 89 9.24 -11.13 19.93
N PRO A 90 10.43 -11.66 20.27
CA PRO A 90 11.04 -11.43 21.56
C PRO A 90 11.61 -10.00 21.64
N LEU A 91 11.03 -9.16 22.49
CA LEU A 91 11.48 -7.78 22.71
C LEU A 91 12.56 -7.72 23.81
N SER A 92 12.56 -8.68 24.75
CA SER A 92 13.59 -8.90 25.77
C SER A 92 13.52 -10.34 26.29
N ASP A 93 14.35 -10.71 27.28
CA ASP A 93 14.36 -12.05 27.89
C ASP A 93 13.01 -12.46 28.53
N THR A 94 12.12 -11.50 28.82
CA THR A 94 10.85 -11.74 29.53
C THR A 94 9.65 -11.06 28.90
N VAL A 95 9.81 -10.40 27.74
CA VAL A 95 8.74 -9.63 27.10
C VAL A 95 8.67 -9.99 25.63
N ASP A 96 7.52 -10.48 25.22
CA ASP A 96 7.21 -10.91 23.87
C ASP A 96 6.10 -10.04 23.26
N LEU A 97 6.09 -9.92 21.93
CA LEU A 97 5.02 -9.34 21.14
C LEU A 97 4.44 -10.40 20.21
N ASP A 98 3.25 -10.89 20.54
CA ASP A 98 2.50 -11.82 19.69
C ASP A 98 1.82 -11.07 18.54
N MET A 99 1.88 -11.61 17.33
CA MET A 99 1.21 -11.05 16.15
C MET A 99 0.44 -12.14 15.39
N ILE A 100 -0.79 -11.80 15.03
CA ILE A 100 -1.74 -12.63 14.32
C ILE A 100 -1.63 -12.36 12.83
N TRP A 101 -1.53 -13.41 12.01
CA TRP A 101 -1.57 -13.28 10.56
C TRP A 101 -2.99 -12.99 10.06
N ILE A 102 -3.12 -11.94 9.27
CA ILE A 102 -4.36 -11.52 8.62
C ILE A 102 -4.24 -11.79 7.12
N GLU A 103 -5.07 -12.71 6.62
CA GLU A 103 -5.11 -13.02 5.18
C GLU A 103 -5.63 -11.83 4.36
N PRO A 104 -5.15 -11.61 3.11
CA PRO A 104 -5.71 -10.61 2.22
C PRO A 104 -7.18 -10.93 1.90
N GLY A 105 -7.95 -9.90 1.57
CA GLY A 105 -9.37 -10.09 1.26
C GLY A 105 -10.11 -8.82 0.91
N ILE A 106 -11.43 -8.94 0.81
CA ILE A 106 -12.35 -7.84 0.50
C ILE A 106 -13.38 -7.74 1.62
N PHE A 107 -13.65 -6.52 2.09
CA PHE A 107 -14.70 -6.26 3.06
C PHE A 107 -15.48 -4.99 2.74
N THR A 108 -16.59 -4.78 3.45
CA THR A 108 -17.30 -3.50 3.47
C THR A 108 -16.81 -2.72 4.68
N MET A 109 -16.19 -1.57 4.44
CA MET A 109 -15.75 -0.63 5.48
C MET A 109 -16.85 0.42 5.70
N GLY A 110 -17.02 0.90 6.94
CA GLY A 110 -18.10 1.79 7.35
C GLY A 110 -19.36 1.06 7.84
N SER A 111 -20.39 1.80 8.23
CA SER A 111 -21.59 1.28 8.90
C SER A 111 -22.88 1.47 8.08
N PRO A 112 -23.83 0.52 8.15
CA PRO A 112 -25.16 0.67 7.55
C PRO A 112 -25.89 1.90 8.09
N ASP A 113 -26.70 2.55 7.25
CA ASP A 113 -27.44 3.77 7.62
C ASP A 113 -28.36 3.61 8.84
N ASP A 114 -28.77 2.39 9.17
CA ASP A 114 -29.61 2.05 10.32
C ASP A 114 -28.85 1.51 11.54
N GLU A 115 -27.50 1.48 11.51
CA GLU A 115 -26.69 1.06 12.65
C GLU A 115 -26.81 2.06 13.81
N LEU A 116 -27.16 1.57 14.99
CA LEU A 116 -27.34 2.39 16.19
C LEU A 116 -26.00 3.06 16.59
N GLY A 117 -26.01 4.38 16.75
CA GLY A 117 -24.83 5.18 17.07
C GLY A 117 -23.97 5.60 15.86
N ARG A 118 -24.38 5.27 14.62
CA ARG A 118 -23.67 5.68 13.38
C ARG A 118 -23.57 7.20 13.22
N TRP A 119 -22.42 7.66 12.73
CA TRP A 119 -22.19 9.02 12.24
C TRP A 119 -22.21 9.09 10.70
N ASP A 120 -22.53 10.26 10.15
CA ASP A 120 -22.70 10.45 8.70
C ASP A 120 -21.42 10.21 7.88
N GLY A 121 -20.25 10.29 8.50
CA GLY A 121 -18.95 10.04 7.86
C GLY A 121 -18.61 8.55 7.65
N GLU A 122 -19.41 7.62 8.16
CA GLU A 122 -19.16 6.17 8.11
C GLU A 122 -19.74 5.49 6.86
N VAL A 123 -19.71 6.17 5.72
CA VAL A 123 -20.33 5.70 4.47
C VAL A 123 -19.75 4.35 4.02
N GLN A 124 -20.64 3.37 3.77
CA GLN A 124 -20.21 2.05 3.34
C GLN A 124 -19.59 2.05 1.94
N HIS A 125 -18.38 1.49 1.86
CA HIS A 125 -17.67 1.27 0.61
C HIS A 125 -16.88 -0.04 0.66
N LYS A 126 -16.47 -0.53 -0.51
CA LYS A 126 -15.74 -1.78 -0.61
C LYS A 126 -14.24 -1.53 -0.59
N VAL A 127 -13.53 -2.27 0.25
CA VAL A 127 -12.08 -2.22 0.35
C VAL A 127 -11.51 -3.60 0.04
N ARG A 128 -10.46 -3.64 -0.79
CA ARG A 128 -9.63 -4.83 -1.02
C ARG A 128 -8.26 -4.61 -0.41
N LEU A 129 -7.86 -5.50 0.50
CA LEU A 129 -6.47 -5.65 0.92
C LEU A 129 -5.82 -6.73 0.04
N THR A 130 -4.81 -6.35 -0.75
CA THR A 130 -4.18 -7.27 -1.72
C THR A 130 -3.12 -8.15 -1.08
N LYS A 131 -2.56 -7.71 0.05
CA LYS A 131 -1.52 -8.42 0.80
C LYS A 131 -2.00 -8.74 2.21
N GLY A 132 -1.60 -9.91 2.69
CA GLY A 132 -1.74 -10.22 4.09
C GLY A 132 -0.68 -9.49 4.91
N PHE A 133 -0.96 -9.30 6.18
CA PHE A 133 -0.12 -8.59 7.13
C PHE A 133 -0.26 -9.24 8.50
N TRP A 134 0.71 -9.04 9.38
CA TRP A 134 0.55 -9.42 10.77
C TRP A 134 0.07 -8.21 11.57
N LEU A 135 -0.82 -8.44 12.53
CA LEU A 135 -1.30 -7.42 13.45
C LEU A 135 -1.07 -7.90 14.88
N GLY A 136 -0.59 -7.02 15.76
CA GLY A 136 -0.37 -7.34 17.17
C GLY A 136 -1.61 -8.01 17.77
N LYS A 137 -1.44 -9.06 18.55
CA LYS A 137 -2.57 -9.78 19.16
C LYS A 137 -3.37 -8.91 20.13
N TYR A 138 -2.66 -7.99 20.78
CA TYR A 138 -3.13 -7.04 21.77
C TYR A 138 -2.66 -5.63 21.38
N GLU A 139 -3.17 -4.61 22.08
CA GLU A 139 -2.54 -3.29 22.15
C GLU A 139 -1.10 -3.42 22.67
N VAL A 140 -0.22 -2.50 22.29
CA VAL A 140 1.14 -2.47 22.83
C VAL A 140 1.08 -2.21 24.33
N THR A 141 1.64 -3.12 25.11
CA THR A 141 1.65 -3.03 26.56
C THR A 141 2.73 -2.09 27.08
N GLN A 142 2.57 -1.60 28.30
CA GLN A 142 3.56 -0.76 28.98
C GLN A 142 4.94 -1.43 29.12
N ALA A 143 4.99 -2.76 29.29
CA ALA A 143 6.26 -3.49 29.31
C ALA A 143 6.92 -3.57 27.93
N GLN A 144 6.13 -3.85 26.88
CA GLN A 144 6.62 -3.87 25.49
C GLN A 144 7.13 -2.50 25.06
N TYR A 145 6.38 -1.43 25.32
CA TYR A 145 6.80 -0.06 25.03
C TYR A 145 8.12 0.28 25.73
N LYS A 146 8.23 -0.03 27.03
CA LYS A 146 9.45 0.20 27.80
C LYS A 146 10.65 -0.61 27.30
N ALA A 147 10.44 -1.83 26.80
CA ALA A 147 11.52 -2.65 26.25
C ALA A 147 12.18 -2.01 25.02
N ILE A 148 11.40 -1.34 24.18
CA ILE A 148 11.88 -0.70 22.93
C ILE A 148 12.27 0.76 23.13
N MET A 149 11.50 1.51 23.91
CA MET A 149 11.66 2.96 24.06
C MET A 149 12.49 3.35 25.29
N GLY A 150 12.66 2.43 26.25
CA GLY A 150 13.41 2.64 27.50
C GLY A 150 12.63 3.39 28.59
N THR A 151 11.44 3.89 28.29
CA THR A 151 10.57 4.65 29.21
C THR A 151 9.15 4.10 29.18
N ASN A 152 8.34 4.43 30.19
CA ASN A 152 6.91 4.15 30.20
C ASN A 152 6.16 5.47 30.47
N PRO A 153 5.57 6.12 29.45
CA PRO A 153 4.86 7.38 29.64
C PRO A 153 3.57 7.22 30.44
N SER A 154 3.04 6.01 30.59
CA SER A 154 1.84 5.72 31.39
C SER A 154 2.13 5.63 32.89
N ALA A 155 3.40 5.54 33.30
CA ALA A 155 3.83 5.43 34.70
C ALA A 155 3.79 6.78 35.46
N GLN A 156 2.95 7.71 35.01
CA GLN A 156 2.71 9.01 35.63
C GLN A 156 1.20 9.26 35.77
N PRO A 157 0.78 9.99 36.82
CA PRO A 157 -0.62 10.37 36.95
C PRO A 157 -0.95 11.51 35.98
N ASP A 158 -2.24 11.75 35.78
CA ASP A 158 -2.72 12.97 35.14
C ASP A 158 -2.48 14.22 36.00
N GLU A 159 -2.89 15.38 35.49
CA GLU A 159 -2.79 16.68 36.17
C GLU A 159 -3.51 16.74 37.54
N TRP A 160 -4.41 15.80 37.81
CA TRP A 160 -5.17 15.67 39.06
C TRP A 160 -4.62 14.61 40.01
N GLY A 161 -3.53 13.93 39.64
CA GLY A 161 -2.91 12.88 40.46
C GLY A 161 -3.55 11.50 40.29
N VAL A 162 -4.36 11.28 39.24
CA VAL A 162 -5.08 10.02 38.98
C VAL A 162 -4.30 9.16 38.00
N TYR A 163 -4.23 7.85 38.29
CA TYR A 163 -3.66 6.85 37.38
C TYR A 163 -4.77 6.09 36.67
N HIS A 164 -4.66 5.99 35.34
CA HIS A 164 -5.65 5.37 34.46
C HIS A 164 -5.31 3.92 34.10
N GLY A 165 -4.47 3.27 34.92
CA GLY A 165 -4.05 1.87 34.81
C GLY A 165 -2.54 1.73 34.58
N VAL A 166 -1.82 1.15 35.55
CA VAL A 166 -0.37 0.96 35.49
C VAL A 166 -0.01 -0.47 35.81
N GLY A 167 0.75 -1.10 34.93
CA GLY A 167 1.24 -2.45 35.10
C GLY A 167 1.78 -3.01 33.78
N GLU A 168 2.57 -4.07 33.86
CA GLU A 168 3.32 -4.60 32.70
C GLU A 168 2.42 -4.97 31.52
N ASN A 169 1.24 -5.54 31.79
CA ASN A 169 0.30 -6.02 30.77
C ASN A 169 -0.84 -5.03 30.47
N TYR A 170 -0.81 -3.81 31.02
CA TYR A 170 -1.75 -2.76 30.64
C TYR A 170 -1.32 -2.15 29.30
N PRO A 171 -2.24 -1.66 28.47
CA PRO A 171 -1.88 -0.92 27.27
C PRO A 171 -1.07 0.33 27.64
N VAL A 172 -0.12 0.69 26.78
CA VAL A 172 0.57 1.97 26.88
C VAL A 172 -0.38 3.08 26.43
N TYR A 173 -0.41 4.16 27.19
CA TYR A 173 -1.08 5.43 26.88
C TYR A 173 -0.16 6.63 27.17
N TYR A 174 -0.61 7.84 26.83
CA TYR A 174 0.23 9.05 26.74
C TYR A 174 1.34 8.91 25.70
N VAL A 175 1.00 8.29 24.57
CA VAL A 175 1.87 8.15 23.41
C VAL A 175 1.27 8.96 22.27
N SER A 176 2.09 9.77 21.61
CA SER A 176 1.67 10.45 20.38
C SER A 176 1.81 9.51 19.17
N TRP A 177 1.30 9.95 18.02
CA TRP A 177 1.50 9.23 16.76
C TRP A 177 3.00 9.07 16.41
N GLU A 178 3.79 10.11 16.65
CA GLU A 178 5.23 10.11 16.38
C GLU A 178 5.97 9.14 17.31
N ASP A 179 5.57 9.08 18.58
CA ASP A 179 6.10 8.12 19.55
C ASP A 179 5.81 6.67 19.12
N ALA A 180 4.59 6.41 18.65
CA ALA A 180 4.20 5.08 18.15
C ALA A 180 4.95 4.69 16.87
N MET A 181 5.16 5.64 15.95
CA MET A 181 5.97 5.41 14.74
C MET A 181 7.46 5.25 15.05
N GLU A 182 8.00 5.98 16.03
CA GLU A 182 9.38 5.79 16.50
C GLU A 182 9.54 4.41 17.18
N PHE A 183 8.55 3.96 17.95
CA PHE A 183 8.52 2.58 18.47
C PHE A 183 8.61 1.57 17.32
N CYS A 184 7.76 1.71 16.30
CA CYS A 184 7.72 0.80 15.15
C CYS A 184 9.03 0.81 14.36
N LYS A 185 9.63 1.99 14.17
CA LYS A 185 10.94 2.15 13.53
C LYS A 185 12.04 1.45 14.32
N ARG A 186 12.12 1.65 15.63
CA ARG A 186 13.13 0.99 16.48
C ARG A 186 12.96 -0.53 16.48
N LEU A 187 11.73 -1.01 16.56
CA LEU A 187 11.44 -2.44 16.46
C LEU A 187 11.93 -3.01 15.11
N THR A 188 11.66 -2.30 14.02
CA THR A 188 12.18 -2.64 12.68
C THR A 188 13.71 -2.70 12.66
N GLU A 189 14.40 -1.70 13.21
CA GLU A 189 15.86 -1.67 13.25
C GLU A 189 16.46 -2.80 14.11
N ILE A 190 15.84 -3.11 15.25
CA ILE A 190 16.24 -4.19 16.15
C ILE A 190 16.10 -5.56 15.46
N GLU A 191 14.95 -5.83 14.85
CA GLU A 191 14.70 -7.11 14.16
C GLU A 191 15.56 -7.27 12.90
N LYS A 192 15.80 -6.18 12.16
CA LYS A 192 16.78 -6.16 11.04
C LYS A 192 18.19 -6.45 11.55
N ALA A 193 18.65 -5.79 12.60
CA ALA A 193 19.98 -6.01 13.17
C ALA A 193 20.16 -7.43 13.72
N ALA A 194 19.08 -8.05 14.21
CA ALA A 194 19.06 -9.44 14.65
C ALA A 194 18.95 -10.47 13.51
N GLY A 195 18.74 -10.03 12.26
CA GLY A 195 18.51 -10.91 11.11
C GLY A 195 17.21 -11.70 11.18
N ARG A 196 16.23 -11.23 11.97
CA ARG A 196 14.92 -11.87 12.15
C ARG A 196 13.84 -11.27 11.25
N LEU A 197 14.03 -10.04 10.77
CA LEU A 197 13.13 -9.40 9.83
C LEU A 197 13.48 -9.77 8.39
N THR A 198 12.52 -10.36 7.68
CA THR A 198 12.63 -10.62 6.23
C THR A 198 12.76 -9.29 5.47
N GLU A 199 13.61 -9.29 4.45
CA GLU A 199 13.82 -8.12 3.59
C GLU A 199 12.50 -7.66 2.93
N GLY A 200 12.25 -6.34 2.89
CA GLY A 200 11.02 -5.74 2.38
C GLY A 200 9.87 -5.58 3.40
N TYR A 201 10.02 -6.10 4.61
CA TYR A 201 9.05 -5.92 5.70
C TYR A 201 9.44 -4.80 6.67
N GLU A 202 8.43 -4.20 7.29
CA GLU A 202 8.57 -3.26 8.40
C GLU A 202 7.48 -3.41 9.44
N TYR A 203 7.78 -3.00 10.66
CA TYR A 203 6.76 -2.69 11.66
C TYR A 203 6.28 -1.25 11.48
N THR A 204 4.98 -1.04 11.56
CA THR A 204 4.31 0.26 11.41
C THR A 204 2.96 0.24 12.15
N LEU A 205 2.23 1.35 12.15
CA LEU A 205 0.81 1.37 12.56
C LEU A 205 -0.04 0.72 11.45
N PRO A 206 -1.13 0.01 11.79
CA PRO A 206 -2.06 -0.47 10.78
C PRO A 206 -2.66 0.72 10.03
N THR A 207 -2.94 0.54 8.74
CA THR A 207 -3.85 1.46 8.05
C THR A 207 -5.23 1.36 8.68
N GLU A 208 -6.04 2.41 8.56
CA GLU A 208 -7.40 2.42 9.06
C GLU A 208 -8.21 1.25 8.48
N ALA A 209 -8.02 0.96 7.19
CA ALA A 209 -8.65 -0.18 6.53
C ALA A 209 -8.16 -1.52 7.05
N GLN A 210 -6.84 -1.67 7.30
CA GLN A 210 -6.29 -2.87 7.94
C GLN A 210 -6.89 -3.07 9.33
N TRP A 211 -7.01 -2.00 10.11
CA TRP A 211 -7.59 -2.03 11.46
C TRP A 211 -9.03 -2.49 11.44
N GLU A 212 -9.91 -1.87 10.64
CA GLU A 212 -11.33 -2.24 10.62
C GLU A 212 -11.55 -3.64 10.05
N TYR A 213 -10.78 -4.03 9.02
CA TYR A 213 -10.84 -5.37 8.47
C TYR A 213 -10.51 -6.43 9.53
N ALA A 214 -9.42 -6.19 10.26
CA ALA A 214 -8.97 -7.03 11.35
C ALA A 214 -9.96 -7.05 12.52
N CYS A 215 -10.50 -5.89 12.91
CA CYS A 215 -11.51 -5.76 13.96
C CYS A 215 -12.72 -6.63 13.66
N ARG A 216 -13.30 -6.48 12.46
CA ARG A 216 -14.51 -7.18 12.02
C ARG A 216 -14.33 -8.68 11.92
N ALA A 217 -13.15 -9.16 11.52
CA ALA A 217 -12.88 -10.59 11.32
C ALA A 217 -13.97 -11.32 10.51
N GLY A 218 -14.55 -10.63 9.52
CA GLY A 218 -15.61 -11.14 8.65
C GLY A 218 -17.06 -10.85 9.09
N THR A 219 -17.30 -10.21 10.24
CA THR A 219 -18.65 -9.75 10.61
C THR A 219 -19.02 -8.44 9.89
N THR A 220 -20.32 -8.19 9.79
CA THR A 220 -20.88 -6.95 9.21
C THR A 220 -21.72 -6.17 10.21
N THR A 221 -21.66 -6.54 11.48
CA THR A 221 -22.40 -5.92 12.59
C THR A 221 -21.55 -4.85 13.27
N ALA A 222 -22.15 -4.12 14.20
CA ALA A 222 -21.45 -3.08 14.98
C ALA A 222 -20.25 -3.66 15.76
N LEU A 223 -20.39 -4.89 16.30
CA LEU A 223 -19.35 -5.58 17.05
C LEU A 223 -18.80 -6.81 16.31
N ASN A 224 -17.55 -7.16 16.58
CA ASN A 224 -16.86 -8.35 16.07
C ASN A 224 -17.44 -9.69 16.57
N SER A 225 -18.31 -9.66 17.59
CA SER A 225 -19.05 -10.80 18.11
C SER A 225 -20.22 -11.22 17.22
N GLY A 226 -20.52 -10.47 16.16
CA GLY A 226 -21.68 -10.69 15.30
C GLY A 226 -22.97 -10.07 15.85
N LYS A 227 -22.86 -9.14 16.81
CA LYS A 227 -23.99 -8.48 17.48
C LYS A 227 -24.02 -6.97 17.17
N ASN A 228 -25.22 -6.40 17.15
CA ASN A 228 -25.44 -4.95 17.13
C ASN A 228 -25.70 -4.44 18.55
N LEU A 229 -25.45 -3.15 18.78
CA LEU A 229 -25.71 -2.51 20.07
C LEU A 229 -27.22 -2.48 20.36
N SER A 230 -27.59 -2.81 21.59
CA SER A 230 -28.95 -2.59 22.10
C SER A 230 -29.14 -1.20 22.72
N ASN A 231 -28.04 -0.48 22.99
CA ASN A 231 -28.00 0.86 23.55
C ASN A 231 -26.68 1.55 23.22
N GLU A 232 -26.72 2.85 22.88
CA GLU A 232 -25.54 3.63 22.47
C GLU A 232 -24.56 3.92 23.62
N TYR A 233 -25.03 3.93 24.87
CA TYR A 233 -24.21 4.26 26.03
C TYR A 233 -23.65 3.03 26.71
N LYS A 234 -24.51 2.04 27.02
CA LYS A 234 -24.14 0.83 27.76
C LYS A 234 -25.02 -0.34 27.39
N CYS A 235 -24.42 -1.44 26.95
CA CYS A 235 -25.16 -2.64 26.57
C CYS A 235 -24.42 -3.94 26.92
N PRO A 236 -25.16 -5.05 27.18
CA PRO A 236 -24.54 -6.35 27.49
C PRO A 236 -23.66 -6.89 26.35
N GLU A 237 -23.99 -6.59 25.10
CA GLU A 237 -23.23 -7.04 23.95
C GLU A 237 -21.82 -6.45 23.95
N MET A 238 -21.68 -5.18 24.35
CA MET A 238 -20.39 -4.50 24.49
C MET A 238 -19.62 -5.00 25.73
N ASP A 239 -20.31 -5.39 26.81
CA ASP A 239 -19.67 -5.92 28.02
C ASP A 239 -18.87 -7.21 27.77
N GLU A 240 -19.23 -7.99 26.74
CA GLU A 240 -18.55 -9.24 26.38
C GLU A 240 -17.20 -9.01 25.69
N VAL A 241 -17.10 -7.94 24.88
CA VAL A 241 -15.97 -7.73 23.95
C VAL A 241 -15.07 -6.58 24.35
N GLY A 242 -15.50 -5.71 25.28
CA GLY A 242 -14.81 -4.44 25.47
C GLY A 242 -14.79 -3.86 26.88
N TRP A 243 -13.74 -3.05 27.12
CA TRP A 243 -13.61 -2.19 28.30
C TRP A 243 -13.94 -0.74 27.91
N TYR A 244 -15.11 -0.25 28.29
CA TYR A 244 -15.60 1.08 27.91
C TYR A 244 -16.24 1.75 29.14
N ASP A 245 -16.74 2.98 29.04
CA ASP A 245 -17.23 3.75 30.20
C ASP A 245 -18.23 2.96 31.05
N GLY A 246 -19.06 2.14 30.40
CA GLY A 246 -20.06 1.32 31.06
C GLY A 246 -19.50 0.26 32.03
N ASN A 247 -18.24 -0.19 31.89
CA ASN A 247 -17.70 -1.29 32.69
C ASN A 247 -16.21 -1.16 33.09
N SER A 248 -15.47 -0.18 32.57
CA SER A 248 -14.04 0.01 32.80
C SER A 248 -13.72 0.49 34.22
N ASN A 249 -14.66 1.19 34.86
CA ASN A 249 -14.44 1.97 36.08
C ASN A 249 -13.37 3.07 35.87
N SER A 250 -13.47 3.76 34.72
CA SER A 250 -12.68 4.94 34.37
C SER A 250 -11.16 4.69 34.33
N LYS A 251 -10.75 3.54 33.77
CA LYS A 251 -9.35 3.17 33.58
C LYS A 251 -9.18 2.03 32.58
N THR A 252 -7.97 1.92 32.04
CA THR A 252 -7.52 0.75 31.27
C THR A 252 -7.45 -0.51 32.13
N HIS A 253 -7.42 -1.67 31.47
CA HIS A 253 -7.26 -2.99 32.07
C HIS A 253 -6.13 -3.76 31.39
N PRO A 254 -5.61 -4.84 32.03
CA PRO A 254 -4.67 -5.72 31.36
C PRO A 254 -5.27 -6.26 30.05
N VAL A 255 -4.46 -6.26 29.00
CA VAL A 255 -4.86 -6.75 27.68
C VAL A 255 -5.31 -8.21 27.73
N GLY A 256 -6.19 -8.60 26.82
CA GLY A 256 -6.61 -9.98 26.63
C GLY A 256 -7.64 -10.49 27.65
N GLN A 257 -8.31 -9.60 28.37
CA GLN A 257 -9.31 -9.97 29.39
C GLN A 257 -10.75 -10.11 28.86
N LYS A 258 -11.03 -9.56 27.68
CA LYS A 258 -12.32 -9.68 26.99
C LYS A 258 -12.28 -10.76 25.91
N GLN A 259 -13.43 -11.06 25.31
CA GLN A 259 -13.49 -12.06 24.25
C GLN A 259 -12.73 -11.58 23.01
N PRO A 260 -11.87 -12.43 22.41
CA PRO A 260 -11.25 -12.10 21.14
C PRO A 260 -12.27 -12.19 20.00
N ASN A 261 -11.94 -11.60 18.86
CA ASN A 261 -12.67 -11.84 17.62
C ASN A 261 -12.36 -13.21 17.01
N ALA A 262 -13.00 -13.52 15.88
CA ALA A 262 -12.85 -14.81 15.18
C ALA A 262 -11.42 -15.10 14.66
N TRP A 263 -10.53 -14.11 14.65
CA TRP A 263 -9.12 -14.27 14.26
C TRP A 263 -8.16 -14.28 15.45
N GLY A 264 -8.66 -14.14 16.69
CA GLY A 264 -7.83 -14.19 17.90
C GLY A 264 -7.23 -12.85 18.32
N LEU A 265 -7.71 -11.73 17.75
CA LEU A 265 -7.36 -10.38 18.19
C LEU A 265 -8.22 -9.96 19.38
N TYR A 266 -7.59 -9.34 20.37
CA TYR A 266 -8.25 -8.89 21.59
C TYR A 266 -8.36 -7.36 21.63
N ASP A 267 -9.27 -6.89 22.48
CA ASP A 267 -9.43 -5.48 22.84
C ASP A 267 -9.72 -4.56 21.63
N MET A 268 -10.27 -5.11 20.54
CA MET A 268 -10.64 -4.33 19.35
C MET A 268 -11.86 -3.39 19.56
N HIS A 269 -12.42 -3.36 20.77
CA HIS A 269 -13.59 -2.58 21.17
C HIS A 269 -13.38 -2.05 22.60
N GLY A 270 -12.75 -0.90 22.78
CA GLY A 270 -12.46 -0.32 24.11
C GLY A 270 -11.02 -0.56 24.59
N ASN A 271 -10.82 -0.36 25.89
CA ASN A 271 -9.55 -0.32 26.61
C ASN A 271 -8.76 0.95 26.27
N VAL A 272 -8.12 1.05 25.10
CA VAL A 272 -7.65 2.33 24.56
C VAL A 272 -8.03 2.49 23.10
N ASP A 273 -8.27 3.73 22.69
CA ASP A 273 -8.26 4.07 21.27
C ASP A 273 -6.89 3.79 20.68
N GLU A 274 -6.86 3.29 19.45
CA GLU A 274 -5.64 2.86 18.80
C GLU A 274 -5.30 3.73 17.59
N LEU A 275 -4.09 4.29 17.60
CA LEU A 275 -3.54 5.06 16.48
C LEU A 275 -3.42 4.22 15.21
N CYS A 276 -3.92 4.77 14.09
CA CYS A 276 -3.73 4.25 12.74
C CYS A 276 -2.71 5.09 11.95
N LEU A 277 -2.22 4.54 10.84
CA LEU A 277 -1.30 5.22 9.92
C LEU A 277 -1.96 6.42 9.21
N ASP A 278 -3.28 6.35 9.01
CA ASP A 278 -4.06 7.30 8.22
C ASP A 278 -4.33 8.63 8.95
N LEU A 279 -4.28 9.72 8.20
CA LEU A 279 -4.91 10.99 8.52
C LEU A 279 -6.43 10.89 8.37
N LEU A 280 -7.15 11.60 9.23
CA LEU A 280 -8.60 11.63 9.17
C LEU A 280 -9.07 12.31 7.87
N ARG A 281 -9.92 11.60 7.12
CA ARG A 281 -10.61 12.10 5.92
C ARG A 281 -11.96 11.45 5.71
N ASP A 282 -12.77 12.05 4.86
CA ASP A 282 -14.03 11.45 4.39
C ASP A 282 -13.77 10.13 3.66
N TYR A 283 -14.67 9.16 3.86
CA TYR A 283 -14.61 7.89 3.15
C TYR A 283 -14.84 8.06 1.64
N PRO A 284 -14.10 7.30 0.81
CA PRO A 284 -14.38 7.26 -0.62
C PRO A 284 -15.76 6.63 -0.85
N THR A 285 -16.47 7.10 -1.86
CA THR A 285 -17.77 6.54 -2.27
C THR A 285 -17.64 5.35 -3.23
N SER A 286 -16.40 4.98 -3.60
CA SER A 286 -16.09 3.95 -4.58
C SER A 286 -15.24 2.82 -3.99
N PHE A 287 -15.12 1.73 -4.74
CA PHE A 287 -14.25 0.59 -4.40
C PHE A 287 -12.78 1.04 -4.36
N VAL A 288 -12.07 0.74 -3.28
CA VAL A 288 -10.66 1.08 -3.10
C VAL A 288 -9.81 -0.16 -2.82
N VAL A 289 -8.53 -0.09 -3.18
CA VAL A 289 -7.54 -1.16 -3.05
C VAL A 289 -6.38 -0.63 -2.21
N ASP A 290 -6.04 -1.34 -1.13
CA ASP A 290 -4.99 -0.99 -0.17
C ASP A 290 -4.96 0.51 0.21
N PRO A 291 -6.08 1.09 0.67
CA PRO A 291 -6.14 2.53 0.93
C PRO A 291 -5.20 2.91 2.09
N ILE A 292 -4.43 3.98 1.85
CA ILE A 292 -3.58 4.66 2.84
C ILE A 292 -3.77 6.16 2.63
N ALA A 293 -4.19 6.87 3.68
CA ALA A 293 -4.37 8.32 3.66
C ALA A 293 -3.28 9.03 4.46
N ILE A 294 -2.10 9.26 3.89
CA ILE A 294 -0.97 9.89 4.61
C ILE A 294 -0.75 11.39 4.28
N ASP A 295 -1.66 12.06 3.55
CA ASP A 295 -1.48 13.48 3.18
C ASP A 295 -2.78 14.28 2.88
N THR A 296 -2.64 15.59 2.66
CA THR A 296 -3.33 16.73 3.29
C THR A 296 -4.35 17.49 2.42
N ASP A 297 -5.08 16.82 1.54
CA ASP A 297 -5.99 17.50 0.60
C ASP A 297 -7.47 17.48 1.07
N SER A 298 -7.73 17.90 2.31
CA SER A 298 -9.11 18.17 2.74
C SER A 298 -9.26 19.62 3.20
N SER A 299 -10.36 20.23 2.81
CA SER A 299 -10.72 21.65 3.00
C SER A 299 -11.03 22.04 4.45
N TRP A 300 -10.58 21.24 5.41
CA TRP A 300 -10.77 21.41 6.84
C TRP A 300 -9.41 21.18 7.51
N ASP A 301 -9.24 21.67 8.74
CA ASP A 301 -7.97 21.67 9.47
C ASP A 301 -7.52 20.25 9.93
N TYR A 302 -7.88 19.18 9.22
CA TYR A 302 -7.58 17.77 9.52
C TYR A 302 -6.12 17.36 9.32
N ARG A 303 -5.24 18.29 8.95
CA ARG A 303 -3.80 18.04 8.79
C ARG A 303 -3.09 17.74 10.11
N TRP A 304 -3.77 17.94 11.23
CA TRP A 304 -3.29 17.67 12.59
C TRP A 304 -3.93 16.43 13.22
N PHE A 305 -4.81 15.73 12.48
CA PHE A 305 -5.65 14.68 13.04
C PHE A 305 -5.37 13.32 12.39
N PHE A 306 -4.84 12.39 13.19
CA PHE A 306 -4.68 10.99 12.79
C PHE A 306 -5.92 10.21 13.18
N VAL A 307 -6.28 9.21 12.39
CA VAL A 307 -7.38 8.31 12.73
C VAL A 307 -7.00 7.50 13.97
N ILE A 308 -7.90 7.48 14.94
CA ILE A 308 -7.89 6.50 16.04
C ILE A 308 -9.16 5.65 15.95
N ARG A 309 -9.04 4.40 16.36
CA ARG A 309 -10.10 3.40 16.24
C ARG A 309 -10.26 2.58 17.52
N GLY A 310 -11.44 1.99 17.68
CA GLY A 310 -11.72 0.98 18.71
C GLY A 310 -12.44 1.53 19.93
N GLY A 311 -12.35 2.84 20.19
CA GLY A 311 -12.85 3.45 21.40
C GLY A 311 -12.03 3.04 22.62
N ASP A 312 -12.23 3.74 23.72
CA ASP A 312 -11.40 3.62 24.91
C ASP A 312 -12.22 3.35 26.18
N TRP A 313 -11.53 3.27 27.32
CA TRP A 313 -12.15 3.05 28.63
C TRP A 313 -13.16 4.13 29.06
N ALA A 314 -13.15 5.33 28.47
CA ALA A 314 -14.08 6.43 28.71
C ALA A 314 -15.12 6.59 27.59
N SER A 315 -15.03 5.80 26.52
CA SER A 315 -15.98 5.85 25.41
C SER A 315 -17.33 5.21 25.77
N SER A 316 -18.40 5.71 25.15
CA SER A 316 -19.71 5.03 25.16
C SER A 316 -19.66 3.76 24.31
N ALA A 317 -20.64 2.87 24.46
CA ALA A 317 -20.72 1.67 23.62
C ALA A 317 -20.73 1.99 22.11
N SER A 318 -21.35 3.10 21.69
CA SER A 318 -21.33 3.57 20.30
C SER A 318 -19.95 4.00 19.81
N GLY A 319 -19.13 4.61 20.68
CA GLY A 319 -17.77 5.03 20.35
C GLY A 319 -16.79 3.86 20.16
N CYS A 320 -17.20 2.65 20.53
CA CYS A 320 -16.37 1.46 20.39
C CYS A 320 -16.79 0.53 19.24
N ARG A 321 -17.72 0.94 18.36
CA ARG A 321 -18.15 0.10 17.23
C ARG A 321 -17.00 -0.11 16.26
N SER A 322 -17.07 -1.19 15.48
CA SER A 322 -16.06 -1.54 14.46
C SER A 322 -15.84 -0.42 13.43
N ALA A 323 -16.91 0.31 13.09
CA ALA A 323 -16.90 1.41 12.14
C ALA A 323 -16.72 2.79 12.78
N ASP A 324 -16.75 2.89 14.11
CA ASP A 324 -16.57 4.18 14.76
C ASP A 324 -15.15 4.69 14.48
N ARG A 325 -15.05 5.99 14.21
CA ARG A 325 -13.80 6.67 13.88
C ARG A 325 -13.72 7.90 14.73
N SER A 326 -12.58 8.10 15.37
CA SER A 326 -12.26 9.34 16.07
C SER A 326 -10.92 9.87 15.59
N TYR A 327 -10.40 10.91 16.24
CA TYR A 327 -9.13 11.50 15.90
C TYR A 327 -8.22 11.75 17.12
N GLY A 328 -6.94 11.46 16.94
CA GLY A 328 -5.85 11.93 17.80
C GLY A 328 -5.23 13.21 17.25
N ILE A 329 -4.52 13.97 18.10
CA ILE A 329 -3.88 15.24 17.72
C ILE A 329 -2.37 15.03 17.58
N PHE A 330 -1.77 15.61 16.54
CA PHE A 330 -0.32 15.59 16.30
C PHE A 330 0.48 16.02 17.54
N GLY A 331 1.51 15.25 17.89
CA GLY A 331 2.39 15.56 19.03
C GLY A 331 1.75 15.45 20.42
N GLU A 332 0.48 15.04 20.52
CA GLU A 332 -0.21 14.87 21.80
C GLU A 332 -0.51 13.41 22.08
N GLY A 333 -0.23 13.00 23.32
CA GLY A 333 -0.63 11.69 23.86
C GLY A 333 -1.68 11.89 24.94
N PHE A 334 -2.68 11.00 24.99
CA PHE A 334 -3.77 11.05 25.96
C PHE A 334 -3.85 9.77 26.79
N SER A 335 -4.50 9.81 27.95
CA SER A 335 -4.65 8.65 28.84
C SER A 335 -5.56 7.55 28.30
N PHE A 336 -6.22 7.81 27.18
CA PHE A 336 -7.13 6.93 26.49
C PHE A 336 -6.63 6.51 25.09
N ILE A 337 -5.48 7.03 24.64
CA ILE A 337 -4.90 6.69 23.33
C ILE A 337 -3.65 5.84 23.53
N GLY A 338 -3.67 4.65 22.95
CA GLY A 338 -2.52 3.78 22.73
C GLY A 338 -2.38 3.41 21.26
N PHE A 339 -1.85 2.23 20.98
CA PHE A 339 -1.70 1.73 19.62
C PHE A 339 -1.46 0.23 19.60
N ARG A 340 -1.61 -0.36 18.40
CA ARG A 340 -1.13 -1.69 18.06
C ARG A 340 -0.19 -1.64 16.86
N VAL A 341 0.62 -2.68 16.73
CA VAL A 341 1.64 -2.76 15.68
C VAL A 341 1.16 -3.65 14.55
N ALA A 342 1.36 -3.21 13.31
CA ALA A 342 1.28 -4.03 12.12
C ALA A 342 2.69 -4.36 11.60
N LEU A 343 2.86 -5.55 11.03
CA LEU A 343 4.05 -5.94 10.27
C LEU A 343 3.59 -6.18 8.82
N THR A 344 4.07 -5.34 7.91
CA THR A 344 3.61 -5.28 6.52
C THR A 344 4.78 -5.03 5.56
N THR A 345 4.55 -5.21 4.26
CA THR A 345 5.47 -4.74 3.22
C THR A 345 5.25 -3.25 2.97
N ARG A 346 6.31 -2.47 2.76
CA ARG A 346 6.20 -1.09 2.24
C ARG A 346 5.76 -1.03 0.77
N ASP A 347 5.77 -2.15 0.08
CA ASP A 347 5.42 -2.28 -1.32
C ASP A 347 3.95 -1.91 -1.59
N ILE A 348 3.70 -1.12 -2.63
CA ILE A 348 2.36 -0.65 -3.00
C ILE A 348 1.90 -1.28 -4.32
N THR A 349 0.59 -1.42 -4.47
CA THR A 349 -0.05 -1.89 -5.70
C THR A 349 -0.98 -0.81 -6.22
N VAL A 350 -0.66 -0.27 -7.40
CA VAL A 350 -1.37 0.83 -8.04
C VAL A 350 -2.38 0.27 -9.04
N PRO A 351 -3.69 0.46 -8.85
CA PRO A 351 -4.68 0.02 -9.82
C PRO A 351 -4.66 0.94 -11.04
N VAL A 352 -4.10 0.43 -12.14
CA VAL A 352 -4.02 1.13 -13.42
C VAL A 352 -5.37 1.08 -14.15
N SER A 353 -6.13 -0.01 -13.95
CA SER A 353 -7.54 -0.17 -14.34
C SER A 353 -8.21 -1.24 -13.46
N ASP A 354 -9.50 -1.54 -13.69
CA ASP A 354 -10.27 -2.56 -12.94
C ASP A 354 -9.63 -3.96 -12.88
N LYS A 355 -8.72 -4.28 -13.82
CA LYS A 355 -8.10 -5.62 -13.94
C LYS A 355 -6.58 -5.59 -14.03
N VAL A 356 -5.96 -4.41 -14.07
CA VAL A 356 -4.52 -4.26 -14.32
C VAL A 356 -3.92 -3.45 -13.19
N ASN A 357 -2.93 -4.04 -12.53
CA ASN A 357 -2.22 -3.43 -11.41
C ASN A 357 -0.75 -3.20 -11.78
N LEU A 358 -0.15 -2.19 -11.16
CA LEU A 358 1.28 -1.90 -11.18
C LEU A 358 1.82 -2.07 -9.76
N ASP A 359 2.64 -3.10 -9.55
CA ASP A 359 3.29 -3.34 -8.26
C ASP A 359 4.59 -2.53 -8.18
N LEU A 360 4.77 -1.77 -7.11
CA LEU A 360 5.98 -1.02 -6.81
C LEU A 360 6.61 -1.51 -5.50
N ILE A 361 7.92 -1.71 -5.52
CA ILE A 361 8.73 -2.17 -4.40
C ILE A 361 9.37 -0.98 -3.71
N TRP A 362 9.30 -0.91 -2.38
CA TRP A 362 9.99 0.14 -1.63
C TRP A 362 11.50 -0.07 -1.62
N ILE A 363 12.24 0.98 -1.97
CA ILE A 363 13.68 1.03 -1.97
C ILE A 363 14.14 1.98 -0.87
N GLU A 364 14.83 1.43 0.14
CA GLU A 364 15.32 2.20 1.28
C GLU A 364 16.39 3.22 0.86
N PRO A 365 16.43 4.42 1.46
CA PRO A 365 17.53 5.35 1.27
C PRO A 365 18.85 4.69 1.68
N GLY A 366 19.93 5.10 1.06
CA GLY A 366 21.22 4.48 1.35
C GLY A 366 22.34 4.99 0.50
N THR A 367 23.48 4.33 0.65
CA THR A 367 24.72 4.76 0.02
C THR A 367 25.40 3.58 -0.63
N PHE A 368 25.78 3.74 -1.90
CA PHE A 368 26.41 2.68 -2.67
C PHE A 368 27.54 3.21 -3.56
N MET A 369 28.30 2.28 -4.13
CA MET A 369 29.30 2.59 -5.15
C MET A 369 28.67 2.42 -6.53
N MET A 370 28.46 3.52 -7.24
CA MET A 370 27.94 3.56 -8.61
C MET A 370 29.09 3.46 -9.61
N GLY A 371 28.88 2.79 -10.74
CA GLY A 371 29.93 2.49 -11.73
C GLY A 371 30.59 1.12 -11.52
N SER A 372 31.59 0.80 -12.35
CA SER A 372 32.29 -0.50 -12.37
C SER A 372 33.77 -0.37 -12.01
N PRO A 373 34.36 -1.33 -11.27
CA PRO A 373 35.77 -1.32 -10.95
C PRO A 373 36.62 -1.51 -12.20
N GLU A 374 37.88 -1.06 -12.17
CA GLU A 374 38.74 -0.99 -13.36
C GLU A 374 39.00 -2.35 -14.03
N ASP A 375 38.86 -3.44 -13.29
CA ASP A 375 39.08 -4.82 -13.71
C ASP A 375 37.78 -5.60 -14.00
N GLU A 376 36.60 -4.97 -13.94
CA GLU A 376 35.34 -5.64 -14.27
C GLU A 376 35.29 -6.03 -15.75
N LEU A 377 35.05 -7.32 -16.02
CA LEU A 377 35.02 -7.85 -17.38
C LEU A 377 33.89 -7.22 -18.20
N GLY A 378 34.26 -6.55 -19.30
CA GLY A 378 33.30 -5.95 -20.23
C GLY A 378 32.83 -4.53 -19.85
N ARG A 379 33.52 -3.88 -18.91
CA ARG A 379 33.33 -2.46 -18.58
C ARG A 379 33.62 -1.51 -19.74
N TRP A 380 33.00 -0.34 -19.69
CA TRP A 380 33.33 0.83 -20.51
C TRP A 380 34.05 1.91 -19.69
N ASP A 381 34.69 2.85 -20.37
CA ASP A 381 35.51 3.91 -19.73
C ASP A 381 34.65 4.97 -19.01
N ASP A 382 33.37 5.09 -19.33
CA ASP A 382 32.42 6.08 -18.80
C ASP A 382 31.63 5.60 -17.56
N GLU A 383 32.00 4.43 -17.04
CA GLU A 383 31.41 3.79 -15.86
C GLU A 383 32.23 4.03 -14.57
N VAL A 384 32.91 5.18 -14.47
CA VAL A 384 33.86 5.48 -13.37
C VAL A 384 33.22 5.35 -11.99
N GLN A 385 33.86 4.59 -11.10
CA GLN A 385 33.36 4.40 -9.74
C GLN A 385 33.34 5.69 -8.91
N HIS A 386 32.19 5.96 -8.29
CA HIS A 386 32.00 7.07 -7.37
C HIS A 386 30.90 6.74 -6.35
N LYS A 387 30.98 7.39 -5.18
CA LYS A 387 30.05 7.14 -4.08
C LYS A 387 28.81 8.01 -4.22
N VAL A 388 27.64 7.38 -4.17
CA VAL A 388 26.33 8.04 -4.25
C VAL A 388 25.55 7.77 -2.99
N THR A 389 24.94 8.80 -2.42
CA THR A 389 23.90 8.66 -1.38
C THR A 389 22.56 9.07 -1.96
N LEU A 390 21.57 8.18 -1.85
CA LEU A 390 20.16 8.50 -2.03
C LEU A 390 19.61 8.81 -0.63
N THR A 391 19.19 10.06 -0.41
CA THR A 391 18.82 10.55 0.92
C THR A 391 17.38 10.20 1.30
N GLU A 392 16.53 9.99 0.31
CA GLU A 392 15.12 9.62 0.47
C GLU A 392 14.87 8.26 -0.20
N GLY A 393 13.97 7.47 0.40
CA GLY A 393 13.48 6.25 -0.23
C GLY A 393 12.48 6.53 -1.35
N TYR A 394 12.21 5.52 -2.16
CA TYR A 394 11.30 5.62 -3.31
C TYR A 394 10.70 4.26 -3.63
N TRP A 395 9.57 4.24 -4.33
CA TRP A 395 8.99 3.00 -4.83
C TRP A 395 9.35 2.79 -6.29
N LEU A 396 9.92 1.64 -6.63
CA LEU A 396 10.31 1.31 -7.99
C LEU A 396 9.47 0.15 -8.52
N GLY A 397 9.05 0.22 -9.78
CA GLY A 397 8.29 -0.85 -10.44
C GLY A 397 8.94 -2.20 -10.25
N LYS A 398 8.18 -3.18 -9.74
CA LYS A 398 8.64 -4.56 -9.54
C LYS A 398 9.17 -5.17 -10.84
N TYR A 399 8.51 -4.80 -11.93
CA TYR A 399 8.80 -5.17 -13.30
C TYR A 399 8.98 -3.93 -14.18
N GLU A 400 9.47 -4.12 -15.39
CA GLU A 400 9.26 -3.20 -16.50
C GLU A 400 7.75 -2.95 -16.71
N VAL A 401 7.36 -1.78 -17.21
CA VAL A 401 5.95 -1.51 -17.52
C VAL A 401 5.48 -2.50 -18.58
N THR A 402 4.42 -3.23 -18.28
CA THR A 402 3.85 -4.24 -19.19
C THR A 402 3.00 -3.59 -20.27
N GLN A 403 2.76 -4.33 -21.35
CA GLN A 403 1.89 -3.89 -22.44
C GLN A 403 0.47 -3.58 -21.97
N ALA A 404 -0.10 -4.41 -21.09
CA ALA A 404 -1.43 -4.17 -20.54
C ALA A 404 -1.50 -2.90 -19.67
N GLN A 405 -0.47 -2.65 -18.85
CA GLN A 405 -0.38 -1.42 -18.05
C GLN A 405 -0.25 -0.19 -18.96
N TYR A 406 0.62 -0.25 -19.97
CA TYR A 406 0.80 0.85 -20.92
C TYR A 406 -0.49 1.17 -21.67
N GLU A 407 -1.16 0.14 -22.21
CA GLU A 407 -2.40 0.31 -22.96
C GLU A 407 -3.54 0.86 -22.08
N ALA A 408 -3.61 0.47 -20.80
CA ALA A 408 -4.62 1.00 -19.88
C ALA A 408 -4.49 2.52 -19.65
N ILE A 409 -3.26 3.06 -19.59
CA ILE A 409 -3.02 4.51 -19.39
C ILE A 409 -3.01 5.29 -20.70
N MET A 410 -2.41 4.71 -21.75
CA MET A 410 -2.13 5.41 -22.99
C MET A 410 -3.21 5.20 -24.05
N GLY A 411 -4.05 4.17 -23.90
CA GLY A 411 -5.11 3.78 -24.83
C GLY A 411 -4.62 3.08 -26.10
N THR A 412 -3.33 2.80 -26.20
CA THR A 412 -2.70 2.13 -27.35
C THR A 412 -1.54 1.27 -26.90
N ASN A 413 -1.19 0.24 -27.69
CA ASN A 413 -0.03 -0.63 -27.46
C ASN A 413 0.91 -0.58 -28.69
N PRO A 414 2.06 0.10 -28.60
CA PRO A 414 2.97 0.30 -29.73
C PRO A 414 3.90 -0.89 -29.99
N SER A 415 3.99 -1.84 -29.06
CA SER A 415 5.02 -2.89 -29.03
C SER A 415 5.20 -3.62 -30.37
N TYR A 416 6.35 -4.20 -30.62
CA TYR A 416 6.59 -5.12 -31.73
C TYR A 416 6.11 -6.54 -31.43
N THR A 417 6.50 -7.08 -30.27
CA THR A 417 6.10 -8.40 -29.80
C THR A 417 4.80 -8.26 -29.01
N ARG A 418 3.80 -9.11 -29.21
CA ARG A 418 2.52 -9.03 -28.47
C ARG A 418 2.52 -9.95 -27.25
N GLY A 419 2.06 -9.43 -26.12
CA GLY A 419 1.70 -10.18 -24.93
C GLY A 419 1.42 -9.24 -23.76
N ASP A 420 0.26 -9.40 -23.11
CA ASP A 420 -0.21 -8.49 -22.05
C ASP A 420 0.81 -8.29 -20.92
N ASN A 421 1.51 -9.37 -20.55
CA ASN A 421 2.52 -9.39 -19.50
C ASN A 421 3.96 -9.22 -20.02
N ASN A 422 4.16 -9.05 -21.32
CA ASN A 422 5.47 -8.67 -21.85
C ASN A 422 5.72 -7.19 -21.52
N PRO A 423 6.98 -6.75 -21.41
CA PRO A 423 7.27 -5.33 -21.31
C PRO A 423 6.78 -4.59 -22.55
N VAL A 424 6.32 -3.37 -22.36
CA VAL A 424 6.09 -2.45 -23.48
C VAL A 424 7.42 -2.06 -24.11
N GLU A 425 7.48 -2.12 -25.43
CA GLU A 425 8.61 -1.65 -26.22
C GLU A 425 8.13 -0.84 -27.43
N GLU A 426 9.05 -0.36 -28.27
CA GLU A 426 8.79 0.69 -29.27
C GLU A 426 8.28 2.01 -28.65
N VAL A 427 8.75 2.31 -27.44
CA VAL A 427 8.45 3.56 -26.73
C VAL A 427 9.68 4.44 -26.60
N SER A 428 9.52 5.74 -26.88
CA SER A 428 10.56 6.73 -26.67
C SER A 428 10.59 7.20 -25.21
N TRP A 429 11.65 7.92 -24.83
CA TRP A 429 11.72 8.54 -23.50
C TRP A 429 10.54 9.51 -23.30
N ASN A 430 10.15 10.25 -24.34
CA ASN A 430 9.01 11.17 -24.27
C ASN A 430 7.69 10.42 -24.02
N ASP A 431 7.49 9.26 -24.65
CA ASP A 431 6.30 8.43 -24.45
C ASP A 431 6.24 7.85 -23.04
N ALA A 432 7.39 7.43 -22.50
CA ALA A 432 7.50 6.93 -21.14
C ALA A 432 7.20 8.02 -20.11
N MET A 433 7.69 9.24 -20.32
CA MET A 433 7.35 10.40 -19.47
C MET A 433 5.88 10.79 -19.60
N GLU A 434 5.27 10.68 -20.78
CA GLU A 434 3.85 10.94 -20.98
C GLU A 434 2.98 9.91 -20.24
N PHE A 435 3.35 8.63 -20.29
CA PHE A 435 2.74 7.59 -19.45
C PHE A 435 2.79 7.98 -17.97
N CYS A 436 3.97 8.37 -17.47
CA CYS A 436 4.17 8.74 -16.07
C CYS A 436 3.31 9.96 -15.67
N LYS A 437 3.21 10.97 -16.53
CA LYS A 437 2.34 12.14 -16.32
C LYS A 437 0.86 11.77 -16.24
N LYS A 438 0.39 10.90 -17.13
CA LYS A 438 -1.01 10.45 -17.11
C LYS A 438 -1.32 9.60 -15.89
N LEU A 439 -0.41 8.70 -15.49
CA LEU A 439 -0.54 7.92 -14.26
C LEU A 439 -0.59 8.85 -13.04
N THR A 440 0.29 9.85 -12.97
CA THR A 440 0.28 10.90 -11.94
C THR A 440 -1.05 11.63 -11.89
N ALA A 441 -1.57 12.08 -13.04
CA ALA A 441 -2.85 12.77 -13.11
C ALA A 441 -4.03 11.87 -12.69
N GLN A 442 -4.01 10.59 -13.09
CA GLN A 442 -5.02 9.60 -12.71
C GLN A 442 -5.05 9.36 -11.19
N GLU A 443 -3.88 9.11 -10.59
CA GLU A 443 -3.78 8.83 -9.15
C GLU A 443 -4.07 10.08 -8.30
N ASN A 444 -3.69 11.27 -8.80
CA ASN A 444 -4.06 12.53 -8.17
C ASN A 444 -5.58 12.77 -8.24
N ALA A 445 -6.22 12.58 -9.40
CA ALA A 445 -7.67 12.71 -9.56
C ALA A 445 -8.45 11.70 -8.71
N ALA A 446 -7.84 10.55 -8.39
CA ALA A 446 -8.41 9.55 -7.51
C ALA A 446 -8.10 9.76 -6.02
N GLY A 447 -7.32 10.79 -5.65
CA GLY A 447 -6.91 11.05 -4.27
C GLY A 447 -6.05 9.93 -3.66
N ARG A 448 -5.26 9.23 -4.49
CA ARG A 448 -4.36 8.13 -4.10
C ARG A 448 -2.88 8.50 -4.16
N LEU A 449 -2.53 9.59 -4.85
CA LEU A 449 -1.15 10.08 -4.92
C LEU A 449 -0.86 11.02 -3.73
N PRO A 450 0.16 10.74 -2.89
CA PRO A 450 0.56 11.67 -1.83
C PRO A 450 1.00 13.03 -2.40
N VAL A 451 0.75 14.11 -1.65
CA VAL A 451 1.08 15.46 -2.13
C VAL A 451 2.59 15.59 -2.26
N GLY A 452 3.04 16.23 -3.33
CA GLY A 452 4.46 16.37 -3.61
C GLY A 452 5.14 15.07 -4.02
N TYR A 453 4.40 14.02 -4.39
CA TYR A 453 4.92 12.85 -5.10
C TYR A 453 4.47 12.87 -6.57
N GLU A 454 5.23 12.18 -7.42
CA GLU A 454 4.87 11.95 -8.81
C GLU A 454 5.35 10.59 -9.29
N TYR A 455 4.64 10.02 -10.25
CA TYR A 455 5.18 8.93 -11.05
C TYR A 455 6.08 9.51 -12.13
N THR A 456 7.29 8.96 -12.26
CA THR A 456 8.30 9.41 -13.22
C THR A 456 9.21 8.24 -13.61
N LEU A 457 10.25 8.51 -14.41
CA LEU A 457 11.33 7.56 -14.66
C LEU A 457 12.33 7.57 -13.50
N PRO A 458 12.93 6.43 -13.13
CA PRO A 458 14.00 6.42 -12.13
C PRO A 458 15.17 7.28 -12.60
N THR A 459 15.84 7.96 -11.67
CA THR A 459 17.17 8.48 -11.97
C THR A 459 18.12 7.33 -12.27
N GLU A 460 19.18 7.63 -13.01
CA GLU A 460 20.22 6.66 -13.35
C GLU A 460 20.84 6.03 -12.08
N ALA A 461 21.01 6.83 -11.03
CA ALA A 461 21.48 6.36 -9.73
C ALA A 461 20.45 5.51 -8.99
N GLN A 462 19.16 5.90 -9.00
CA GLN A 462 18.08 5.08 -8.43
C GLN A 462 18.00 3.71 -9.12
N TRP A 463 18.14 3.69 -10.45
CA TRP A 463 18.11 2.44 -11.22
C TRP A 463 19.29 1.53 -10.86
N GLU A 464 20.53 2.07 -10.80
CA GLU A 464 21.70 1.23 -10.49
C GLU A 464 21.70 0.72 -9.05
N TYR A 465 21.33 1.57 -8.11
CA TYR A 465 21.20 1.21 -6.70
C TYR A 465 20.22 0.04 -6.52
N ALA A 466 19.04 0.19 -7.13
CA ALA A 466 18.00 -0.82 -7.13
C ALA A 466 18.43 -2.09 -7.87
N CYS A 467 19.11 -1.99 -9.02
CA CYS A 467 19.64 -3.14 -9.75
C CYS A 467 20.58 -3.95 -8.86
N ARG A 468 21.54 -3.29 -8.22
CA ARG A 468 22.59 -3.90 -7.39
C ARG A 468 22.05 -4.56 -6.13
N ALA A 469 21.03 -3.99 -5.49
CA ALA A 469 20.43 -4.50 -4.25
C ALA A 469 21.50 -4.94 -3.21
N GLY A 470 22.48 -4.06 -2.97
CA GLY A 470 23.59 -4.29 -2.03
C GLY A 470 24.81 -5.03 -2.59
N THR A 471 24.75 -5.62 -3.79
CA THR A 471 25.91 -6.28 -4.41
C THR A 471 26.90 -5.29 -5.05
N THR A 472 28.17 -5.68 -5.10
CA THR A 472 29.26 -4.91 -5.73
C THR A 472 29.79 -5.55 -7.01
N THR A 473 29.19 -6.66 -7.45
CA THR A 473 29.56 -7.42 -8.64
C THR A 473 28.90 -6.88 -9.90
N ALA A 474 29.26 -7.45 -11.07
CA ALA A 474 28.69 -7.08 -12.36
C ALA A 474 27.19 -7.41 -12.49
N LEU A 475 26.73 -8.46 -11.81
CA LEU A 475 25.33 -8.90 -11.75
C LEU A 475 24.81 -8.88 -10.31
N ASN A 476 23.50 -8.66 -10.17
CA ASN A 476 22.77 -8.61 -8.89
C ASN A 476 22.68 -9.96 -8.15
N SER A 477 23.06 -11.06 -8.80
CA SER A 477 23.18 -12.39 -8.20
C SER A 477 24.44 -12.56 -7.32
N GLY A 478 25.24 -11.51 -7.18
CA GLY A 478 26.54 -11.58 -6.48
C GLY A 478 27.64 -12.22 -7.34
N LYS A 479 27.46 -12.30 -8.66
CA LYS A 479 28.39 -12.93 -9.61
C LYS A 479 28.94 -11.93 -10.62
N ASN A 480 30.17 -12.17 -11.08
CA ASN A 480 30.79 -11.45 -12.20
C ASN A 480 30.63 -12.26 -13.49
N LEU A 481 30.70 -11.58 -14.64
CA LEU A 481 30.65 -12.26 -15.93
C LEU A 481 31.88 -13.15 -16.12
N SER A 482 31.66 -14.37 -16.61
CA SER A 482 32.73 -15.26 -17.07
C SER A 482 33.09 -15.07 -18.55
N ASN A 483 32.22 -14.40 -19.32
CA ASN A 483 32.40 -14.12 -20.74
C ASN A 483 31.59 -12.86 -21.12
N THR A 484 32.15 -12.01 -21.99
CA THR A 484 31.49 -10.77 -22.39
C THR A 484 30.27 -10.98 -23.30
N LYS A 485 30.21 -12.09 -24.04
CA LYS A 485 29.13 -12.36 -25.00
C LYS A 485 28.01 -13.20 -24.42
N GLN A 486 28.34 -14.44 -24.05
CA GLN A 486 27.41 -15.44 -23.55
C GLN A 486 28.01 -16.05 -22.30
N CYS A 487 27.34 -15.89 -21.15
CA CYS A 487 27.81 -16.47 -19.90
C CYS A 487 26.65 -17.08 -19.08
N PRO A 488 26.88 -18.20 -18.38
CA PRO A 488 25.84 -18.86 -17.58
C PRO A 488 25.28 -17.98 -16.46
N GLU A 489 26.10 -17.10 -15.87
CA GLU A 489 25.66 -16.21 -14.79
C GLU A 489 24.58 -15.23 -15.26
N MET A 490 24.66 -14.78 -16.52
CA MET A 490 23.67 -13.94 -17.17
C MET A 490 22.36 -14.71 -17.46
N ASP A 491 22.46 -16.01 -17.78
CA ASP A 491 21.30 -16.85 -18.08
C ASP A 491 20.34 -17.00 -16.88
N GLU A 492 20.85 -16.89 -15.65
CA GLU A 492 20.07 -17.00 -14.40
C GLU A 492 19.18 -15.78 -14.15
N VAL A 493 19.68 -14.58 -14.48
CA VAL A 493 19.10 -13.30 -14.06
C VAL A 493 18.42 -12.54 -15.18
N GLY A 494 18.54 -12.98 -16.44
CA GLY A 494 18.17 -12.13 -17.55
C GLY A 494 17.89 -12.77 -18.90
N TRP A 495 17.07 -12.07 -19.70
CA TRP A 495 16.82 -12.38 -21.11
C TRP A 495 17.68 -11.47 -22.00
N TYR A 496 18.64 -12.04 -22.71
CA TYR A 496 19.55 -11.32 -23.61
C TYR A 496 19.70 -12.08 -24.94
N THR A 497 20.54 -11.56 -25.86
CA THR A 497 20.61 -12.02 -27.26
C THR A 497 20.71 -13.55 -27.43
N TYR A 498 21.36 -14.25 -26.51
CA TYR A 498 21.71 -15.66 -26.65
C TYR A 498 20.69 -16.62 -26.00
N ASN A 499 19.78 -16.13 -25.16
CA ASN A 499 18.80 -16.99 -24.47
C ASN A 499 17.33 -16.55 -24.64
N SER A 500 17.07 -15.45 -25.35
CA SER A 500 15.73 -14.85 -25.46
C SER A 500 14.88 -15.32 -26.64
N ASP A 501 15.43 -16.15 -27.55
CA ASP A 501 14.82 -16.45 -28.84
C ASP A 501 14.49 -15.19 -29.69
N LYS A 502 15.20 -14.08 -29.44
CA LYS A 502 15.02 -12.79 -30.13
C LYS A 502 13.62 -12.21 -30.00
N LYS A 503 12.99 -12.36 -28.83
CA LYS A 503 11.72 -11.71 -28.46
C LYS A 503 11.73 -11.29 -26.99
N THR A 504 10.83 -10.37 -26.64
CA THR A 504 10.51 -10.11 -25.23
C THR A 504 9.81 -11.31 -24.61
N HIS A 505 9.98 -11.46 -23.30
CA HIS A 505 9.30 -12.48 -22.50
C HIS A 505 8.40 -11.82 -21.47
N PRO A 506 7.37 -12.54 -20.97
CA PRO A 506 6.59 -12.06 -19.84
C PRO A 506 7.52 -11.69 -18.68
N VAL A 507 7.23 -10.56 -18.04
CA VAL A 507 8.02 -10.07 -16.91
C VAL A 507 8.03 -11.07 -15.77
N GLY A 508 9.11 -11.06 -14.97
CA GLY A 508 9.21 -11.86 -13.76
C GLY A 508 9.57 -13.34 -13.97
N GLN A 509 10.06 -13.72 -15.16
CA GLN A 509 10.41 -15.12 -15.47
C GLN A 509 11.86 -15.51 -15.14
N LYS A 510 12.71 -14.54 -14.81
CA LYS A 510 14.09 -14.74 -14.34
C LYS A 510 14.21 -14.50 -12.84
N GLN A 511 15.36 -14.84 -12.26
CA GLN A 511 15.56 -14.63 -10.82
C GLN A 511 15.51 -13.14 -10.47
N PRO A 512 14.77 -12.75 -9.42
CA PRO A 512 14.83 -11.38 -8.91
C PRO A 512 16.14 -11.13 -8.18
N ASN A 513 16.44 -9.85 -7.93
CA ASN A 513 17.49 -9.49 -6.96
C ASN A 513 17.02 -9.66 -5.50
N ALA A 514 17.91 -9.36 -4.55
CA ALA A 514 17.62 -9.44 -3.11
C ALA A 514 16.40 -8.60 -2.68
N TRP A 515 16.07 -7.54 -3.42
CA TRP A 515 14.93 -6.66 -3.13
C TRP A 515 13.66 -7.06 -3.85
N GLY A 516 13.63 -8.18 -4.59
CA GLY A 516 12.43 -8.65 -5.28
C GLY A 516 12.11 -7.92 -6.59
N LEU A 517 13.07 -7.16 -7.14
CA LEU A 517 12.97 -6.56 -8.48
C LEU A 517 13.39 -7.56 -9.54
N TYR A 518 12.64 -7.61 -10.64
CA TYR A 518 12.85 -8.53 -11.74
C TYR A 518 13.31 -7.81 -13.01
N ASP A 519 13.93 -8.60 -13.90
CA ASP A 519 14.33 -8.19 -15.25
C ASP A 519 15.33 -7.01 -15.28
N MET A 520 16.03 -6.74 -14.17
CA MET A 520 17.06 -5.69 -14.08
C MET A 520 18.30 -5.95 -14.96
N HIS A 521 18.36 -7.12 -15.60
CA HIS A 521 19.44 -7.58 -16.46
C HIS A 521 18.87 -8.17 -17.77
N GLY A 522 18.18 -7.40 -18.59
CA GLY A 522 17.73 -7.83 -19.91
C GLY A 522 16.25 -7.60 -20.13
N ASN A 523 15.63 -8.44 -20.96
CA ASN A 523 14.29 -8.25 -21.49
C ASN A 523 14.19 -6.96 -22.33
N VAL A 524 14.02 -5.77 -21.77
CA VAL A 524 14.18 -4.51 -22.52
C VAL A 524 15.13 -3.54 -21.83
N LEU A 525 15.81 -2.72 -22.63
CA LEU A 525 16.59 -1.61 -22.08
C LEU A 525 15.63 -0.55 -21.52
N GLU A 526 15.90 -0.07 -20.33
CA GLU A 526 15.00 0.80 -19.58
C GLU A 526 15.47 2.26 -19.61
N TRP A 527 14.59 3.17 -20.04
CA TRP A 527 14.84 4.60 -19.96
C TRP A 527 14.97 5.10 -18.51
N CYS A 528 15.96 5.95 -18.25
CA CYS A 528 16.13 6.70 -17.01
C CYS A 528 15.82 8.20 -17.23
N LEU A 529 15.59 8.93 -16.14
CA LEU A 529 15.29 10.37 -16.17
C LEU A 529 16.45 11.20 -16.73
N ASP A 530 17.68 10.80 -16.43
CA ASP A 530 18.90 11.59 -16.57
C ASP A 530 19.28 11.93 -18.01
N TRP A 531 19.83 13.14 -18.20
CA TRP A 531 20.65 13.40 -19.39
C TRP A 531 21.98 12.66 -19.25
N TYR A 532 22.35 11.93 -20.30
CA TYR A 532 23.62 11.22 -20.39
C TYR A 532 24.79 12.21 -20.38
N GLY A 533 25.73 11.97 -19.48
CA GLY A 533 26.93 12.78 -19.28
C GLY A 533 27.97 12.06 -18.45
N SER A 534 29.13 12.69 -18.29
CA SER A 534 30.23 12.17 -17.48
C SER A 534 29.82 12.05 -16.02
N TYR A 535 30.21 10.94 -15.38
CA TYR A 535 30.05 10.79 -13.95
C TYR A 535 30.89 11.81 -13.17
N PRO A 536 30.41 12.24 -11.99
CA PRO A 536 31.20 13.03 -11.07
C PRO A 536 32.35 12.18 -10.51
N THR A 537 33.51 12.81 -10.28
CA THR A 537 34.67 12.13 -9.66
C THR A 537 34.64 12.21 -8.13
N SER A 538 33.66 12.88 -7.56
CA SER A 538 33.48 13.07 -6.11
C SER A 538 32.20 12.43 -5.61
N PHE A 539 32.11 12.31 -4.30
CA PHE A 539 30.86 11.96 -3.62
C PHE A 539 29.72 12.91 -4.03
N VAL A 540 28.54 12.35 -4.30
CA VAL A 540 27.33 13.09 -4.63
C VAL A 540 26.12 12.57 -3.87
N LYS A 541 25.16 13.46 -3.63
CA LYS A 541 23.85 13.13 -3.05
C LYS A 541 22.77 13.36 -4.09
N ASP A 542 21.84 12.41 -4.20
CA ASP A 542 20.66 12.47 -5.07
C ASP A 542 20.96 12.98 -6.50
N PRO A 543 21.94 12.40 -7.23
CA PRO A 543 22.30 12.88 -8.54
C PRO A 543 21.15 12.67 -9.55
N THR A 544 20.93 13.69 -10.39
CA THR A 544 19.92 13.71 -11.46
C THR A 544 20.54 13.80 -12.85
N GLY A 545 21.83 13.45 -12.94
CA GLY A 545 22.61 13.44 -14.18
C GLY A 545 23.06 14.83 -14.62
N ALA A 546 23.37 14.97 -15.91
CA ALA A 546 23.75 16.26 -16.46
C ALA A 546 22.56 17.23 -16.51
N SER A 547 22.78 18.53 -16.31
CA SER A 547 21.71 19.53 -16.36
C SER A 547 21.10 19.71 -17.75
N THR A 548 21.87 19.40 -18.81
CA THR A 548 21.43 19.41 -20.20
C THR A 548 22.14 18.31 -20.97
N GLY A 549 21.57 17.86 -22.08
CA GLY A 549 22.20 16.86 -22.92
C GLY A 549 21.51 16.66 -24.25
N LYS A 550 22.13 15.86 -25.11
CA LYS A 550 21.54 15.38 -26.36
C LYS A 550 20.82 14.03 -26.19
N TYR A 551 21.32 13.22 -25.26
CA TYR A 551 20.91 11.83 -25.10
C TYR A 551 20.39 11.60 -23.68
N ARG A 552 19.29 10.86 -23.54
CA ARG A 552 18.80 10.35 -22.25
C ARG A 552 19.42 9.00 -21.97
N VAL A 553 19.63 8.69 -20.70
CA VAL A 553 20.23 7.43 -20.27
C VAL A 553 19.23 6.28 -20.43
N TYR A 554 19.74 5.10 -20.78
CA TYR A 554 19.06 3.82 -20.56
C TYR A 554 20.01 2.74 -20.04
N ARG A 555 19.45 1.71 -19.38
CA ARG A 555 20.18 0.71 -18.58
C ARG A 555 19.58 -0.69 -18.70
N GLY A 556 20.35 -1.73 -18.31
CA GLY A 556 19.84 -3.10 -18.07
C GLY A 556 20.14 -4.17 -19.14
N GLY A 557 20.50 -3.77 -20.35
CA GLY A 557 20.52 -4.64 -21.53
C GLY A 557 19.11 -5.07 -21.99
N ALA A 558 19.02 -5.84 -23.07
CA ALA A 558 17.74 -6.25 -23.67
C ALA A 558 17.82 -7.64 -24.29
N TYR A 559 16.66 -8.21 -24.62
CA TYR A 559 16.50 -9.52 -25.25
C TYR A 559 17.26 -9.63 -26.57
N ARG A 560 17.54 -8.51 -27.24
CA ARG A 560 18.22 -8.44 -28.53
C ARG A 560 19.22 -7.30 -28.56
N ASP A 561 20.29 -7.53 -29.34
CA ASP A 561 21.38 -6.59 -29.57
C ASP A 561 22.08 -6.18 -28.26
N SER A 562 22.01 -7.07 -27.26
CA SER A 562 22.75 -7.00 -26.00
C SER A 562 23.49 -8.31 -25.77
N ASP A 563 24.81 -8.25 -25.81
CA ASP A 563 25.71 -9.28 -25.28
C ASP A 563 25.72 -9.18 -23.74
N ALA A 564 26.21 -10.21 -23.04
CA ALA A 564 26.20 -10.25 -21.56
C ALA A 564 26.86 -9.00 -20.92
N PHE A 565 27.92 -8.45 -21.50
CA PHE A 565 28.57 -7.24 -20.99
C PHE A 565 27.67 -6.01 -21.00
N SER A 566 26.69 -5.95 -21.91
CA SER A 566 25.76 -4.82 -22.02
C SER A 566 24.65 -4.86 -20.97
N CYS A 567 24.48 -6.00 -20.30
CA CYS A 567 23.47 -6.23 -19.27
C CYS A 567 23.98 -6.03 -17.83
N ARG A 568 25.27 -5.73 -17.62
CA ARG A 568 25.82 -5.51 -16.28
C ARG A 568 25.11 -4.35 -15.56
N SER A 569 25.12 -4.35 -14.22
CA SER A 569 24.50 -3.29 -13.40
C SER A 569 25.01 -1.89 -13.75
N ALA A 570 26.31 -1.75 -14.04
CA ALA A 570 26.94 -0.46 -14.38
C ALA A 570 26.85 -0.09 -15.87
N SER A 571 26.44 -1.03 -16.73
CA SER A 571 26.39 -0.81 -18.18
C SER A 571 25.37 0.28 -18.50
N ARG A 572 25.84 1.31 -19.19
CA ARG A 572 25.07 2.52 -19.50
C ARG A 572 25.24 2.92 -20.95
N ALA A 573 24.21 3.53 -21.51
CA ALA A 573 24.26 4.17 -22.81
C ALA A 573 23.17 5.23 -22.90
N GLY A 574 23.11 5.95 -24.03
CA GLY A 574 22.06 6.94 -24.25
C GLY A 574 21.67 7.09 -25.69
N ASN A 575 20.47 7.63 -25.92
CA ASN A 575 20.00 8.02 -27.25
C ASN A 575 19.04 9.22 -27.13
N THR A 576 18.63 9.80 -28.25
CA THR A 576 17.80 11.02 -28.24
C THR A 576 16.43 10.72 -27.63
N PRO A 577 15.77 11.70 -26.99
CA PRO A 577 14.51 11.46 -26.26
C PRO A 577 13.35 10.97 -27.14
N ASP A 578 13.42 11.21 -28.45
CA ASP A 578 12.48 10.80 -29.48
C ASP A 578 12.82 9.44 -30.13
N PHE A 579 13.97 8.87 -29.81
CA PHE A 579 14.35 7.55 -30.31
C PHE A 579 13.50 6.48 -29.61
N TYR A 580 12.93 5.57 -30.39
CA TYR A 580 12.26 4.36 -29.93
C TYR A 580 12.77 3.17 -30.74
N ASN A 581 12.76 1.99 -30.13
CA ASN A 581 13.12 0.74 -30.78
C ASN A 581 12.44 -0.43 -30.08
N ASN A 582 12.37 -1.56 -30.76
CA ASN A 582 11.68 -2.76 -30.27
C ASN A 582 12.40 -3.52 -29.16
N ASN A 583 13.43 -2.92 -28.57
CA ASN A 583 14.19 -3.42 -27.42
C ASN A 583 14.40 -2.32 -26.36
N ARG A 584 13.55 -1.27 -26.38
CA ARG A 584 13.54 -0.15 -25.44
C ARG A 584 12.17 -0.06 -24.78
N GLY A 585 12.13 -0.16 -23.47
CA GLY A 585 10.98 0.06 -22.62
C GLY A 585 11.35 0.96 -21.46
N PHE A 586 10.66 0.80 -20.34
CA PHE A 586 10.92 1.57 -19.13
C PHE A 586 10.29 0.92 -17.91
N ARG A 587 10.70 1.43 -16.76
CA ARG A 587 10.16 1.13 -15.43
C ARG A 587 9.75 2.45 -14.79
N VAL A 588 8.72 2.40 -13.95
CA VAL A 588 8.19 3.58 -13.26
C VAL A 588 8.77 3.67 -11.86
N VAL A 589 9.05 4.89 -11.41
CA VAL A 589 9.32 5.22 -10.02
C VAL A 589 8.20 6.11 -9.48
N LEU A 590 7.77 5.89 -8.24
CA LEU A 590 7.03 6.87 -7.46
C LEU A 590 8.01 7.47 -6.45
N SER A 591 8.25 8.77 -6.56
CA SER A 591 9.18 9.49 -5.70
C SER A 591 8.68 10.90 -5.42
N LYS A 592 9.28 11.53 -4.41
CA LYS A 592 9.03 12.95 -4.12
C LYS A 592 9.36 13.79 -5.34
N SER A 593 8.43 14.65 -5.74
CA SER A 593 8.60 15.61 -6.83
C SER A 593 9.57 16.71 -6.39
N ASN A 594 10.41 17.15 -7.32
CA ASN A 594 11.31 18.29 -7.12
C ASN A 594 10.59 19.65 -7.27
N LYS A 595 9.28 19.62 -7.53
CA LYS A 595 8.44 20.82 -7.61
C LYS A 595 8.20 21.39 -6.23
N GLU A 596 8.26 22.71 -6.10
CA GLU A 596 7.88 23.37 -4.85
C GLU A 596 6.37 23.22 -4.60
N ILE A 597 5.97 23.09 -3.34
CA ILE A 597 4.56 23.02 -2.98
C ILE A 597 4.00 24.44 -2.92
N LEU A 598 3.11 24.76 -3.85
CA LEU A 598 2.38 26.02 -3.87
C LEU A 598 1.05 25.83 -3.15
N THR A 599 0.88 26.48 -2.01
CA THR A 599 -0.41 26.45 -1.29
C THR A 599 -1.25 27.67 -1.65
N ILE A 600 -2.42 27.45 -2.22
CA ILE A 600 -3.40 28.48 -2.56
C ILE A 600 -4.56 28.37 -1.57
N THR A 601 -4.63 29.30 -0.62
CA THR A 601 -5.76 29.41 0.32
C THR A 601 -6.83 30.34 -0.21
N ILE A 602 -8.03 29.81 -0.48
CA ILE A 602 -9.23 30.53 -0.87
C ILE A 602 -10.10 30.73 0.38
N ASN A 603 -10.20 31.97 0.88
CA ASN A 603 -11.08 32.30 2.00
C ASN A 603 -12.43 32.82 1.49
N HIS A 604 -13.51 32.16 1.91
CA HIS A 604 -14.89 32.57 1.76
C HIS A 604 -15.40 33.11 3.09
N SER A 605 -15.94 34.33 3.11
CA SER A 605 -16.66 34.87 4.27
C SER A 605 -18.14 35.07 3.93
N LYS A 606 -19.05 34.49 4.73
CA LYS A 606 -20.50 34.70 4.68
C LYS A 606 -20.92 35.60 5.85
N ALA A 607 -21.59 36.71 5.58
CA ALA A 607 -22.24 37.55 6.60
C ALA A 607 -23.75 37.21 6.68
N TYR A 608 -24.28 37.03 7.88
CA TYR A 608 -25.70 36.75 8.11
C TYR A 608 -26.42 38.01 8.62
N ASP A 609 -27.07 38.78 7.74
CA ASP A 609 -27.82 39.99 8.12
C ASP A 609 -29.35 39.84 8.03
N GLY A 610 -29.85 38.62 7.81
CA GLY A 610 -31.27 38.32 7.75
C GLY A 610 -31.96 38.62 6.41
N THR A 611 -31.23 38.86 5.31
CA THR A 611 -31.79 38.94 3.95
C THR A 611 -31.36 37.77 3.04
N PRO A 612 -32.11 37.43 1.96
CA PRO A 612 -31.74 36.38 1.01
C PRO A 612 -30.38 36.67 0.32
N LEU A 613 -29.48 35.70 0.49
CA LEU A 613 -28.06 35.65 0.12
C LEU A 613 -27.74 36.20 -1.30
N THR A 614 -26.87 37.22 -1.42
CA THR A 614 -26.42 37.68 -2.77
C THR A 614 -24.93 38.01 -2.94
N THR A 615 -24.07 38.02 -1.91
CA THR A 615 -22.64 38.37 -2.12
C THR A 615 -21.67 37.47 -1.36
N THR A 616 -20.76 36.80 -2.10
CA THR A 616 -19.63 36.01 -1.57
C THR A 616 -18.34 36.79 -1.79
N TYR A 617 -17.54 37.04 -0.74
CA TYR A 617 -16.18 37.56 -0.88
C TYR A 617 -15.21 36.37 -0.99
N THR A 618 -14.41 36.35 -2.06
CA THR A 618 -13.36 35.35 -2.27
C THR A 618 -12.01 36.03 -2.19
N ARG A 619 -11.18 35.70 -1.19
CA ARG A 619 -9.79 36.18 -1.11
C ARG A 619 -8.84 34.99 -1.20
N ALA A 620 -8.10 34.90 -2.30
CA ALA A 620 -7.03 33.94 -2.46
C ALA A 620 -5.72 34.51 -1.90
N THR A 621 -5.05 33.76 -1.02
CA THR A 621 -3.68 34.03 -0.55
C THR A 621 -2.80 32.86 -0.97
N CYS A 622 -1.59 33.16 -1.43
CA CYS A 622 -0.65 32.16 -1.92
C CYS A 622 0.61 32.17 -1.05
N THR A 623 1.07 31.00 -0.64
CA THR A 623 2.35 30.80 0.06
C THR A 623 3.19 29.77 -0.68
N GLY A 624 4.50 30.01 -0.79
CA GLY A 624 5.43 29.14 -1.53
C GLY A 624 5.77 29.61 -2.95
N LEU A 625 5.58 30.89 -3.28
CA LEU A 625 6.08 31.46 -4.55
C LEU A 625 7.58 31.76 -4.43
N MET A 626 8.36 31.32 -5.41
CA MET A 626 9.76 31.71 -5.56
C MET A 626 9.89 33.22 -5.87
N ALA A 627 11.02 33.81 -5.48
CA ALA A 627 11.28 35.23 -5.69
C ALA A 627 11.27 35.60 -7.18
N GLY A 628 10.30 36.41 -7.60
CA GLY A 628 10.13 36.84 -8.99
C GLY A 628 8.89 36.25 -9.66
N ASP A 629 8.28 35.22 -9.09
CA ASP A 629 7.02 34.66 -9.56
C ASP A 629 5.83 35.43 -8.97
N TYR A 630 4.80 35.66 -9.79
CA TYR A 630 3.59 36.38 -9.39
C TYR A 630 2.35 35.73 -9.99
N LEU A 631 1.28 35.65 -9.19
CA LEU A 631 -0.05 35.30 -9.67
C LEU A 631 -0.80 36.60 -10.01
N THR A 632 -1.23 36.78 -11.26
CA THR A 632 -2.18 37.85 -11.57
C THR A 632 -3.58 37.39 -11.21
N ALA A 633 -4.19 38.03 -10.21
CA ALA A 633 -5.60 37.84 -9.91
C ALA A 633 -6.45 38.35 -11.09
N GLY A 634 -6.94 37.44 -11.93
CA GLY A 634 -8.01 37.76 -12.87
C GLY A 634 -9.26 38.11 -12.06
N ALA A 635 -9.84 39.29 -12.29
CA ALA A 635 -11.08 39.69 -11.64
C ALA A 635 -12.18 38.68 -12.00
N VAL A 636 -12.68 37.94 -11.00
CA VAL A 636 -13.85 37.07 -11.15
C VAL A 636 -15.08 37.97 -11.24
N THR A 637 -15.53 38.28 -12.44
CA THR A 637 -16.90 38.77 -12.68
C THR A 637 -17.77 37.58 -13.05
N THR A 638 -18.76 37.28 -12.23
CA THR A 638 -19.78 36.27 -12.53
C THR A 638 -20.60 36.72 -13.75
N SER A 639 -20.30 36.17 -14.92
CA SER A 639 -21.23 36.14 -16.05
C SER A 639 -21.05 34.84 -16.82
N SER A 640 -22.19 34.23 -17.11
CA SER A 640 -22.44 32.86 -17.52
C SER A 640 -21.66 32.29 -18.71
N ALA A 641 -21.53 30.95 -18.65
CA ALA A 641 -21.49 29.95 -19.72
C ALA A 641 -20.12 29.45 -20.23
N ASN A 642 -19.95 28.12 -20.05
CA ASN A 642 -19.04 27.16 -20.71
C ASN A 642 -17.60 26.98 -20.17
N ALA A 643 -17.43 26.10 -19.16
CA ALA A 643 -16.36 25.08 -19.06
C ALA A 643 -16.54 24.19 -17.80
N GLY A 644 -16.36 22.87 -17.94
CA GLY A 644 -16.07 21.82 -16.91
C GLY A 644 -16.73 21.88 -15.53
N SER A 645 -17.62 20.93 -15.22
CA SER A 645 -18.61 20.97 -14.13
C SER A 645 -18.19 20.37 -12.77
N TYR A 646 -18.43 21.13 -11.69
CA TYR A 646 -18.83 20.66 -10.35
C TYR A 646 -20.12 21.40 -9.95
N SER A 647 -21.09 20.73 -9.31
CA SER A 647 -22.40 21.31 -8.95
C SER A 647 -22.67 21.20 -7.45
N TYR A 648 -23.05 22.32 -6.80
CA TYR A 648 -23.66 22.31 -5.47
C TYR A 648 -25.20 22.23 -5.57
N PRO A 649 -25.92 21.80 -4.51
CA PRO A 649 -27.38 21.60 -4.51
C PRO A 649 -28.23 22.86 -4.76
N ASP A 650 -27.65 24.07 -4.73
CA ASP A 650 -28.37 25.35 -4.92
C ASP A 650 -28.27 25.93 -6.35
N GLY A 651 -27.59 25.24 -7.26
CA GLY A 651 -27.46 25.65 -8.67
C GLY A 651 -26.44 26.77 -8.92
N SER A 652 -25.63 27.17 -7.93
CA SER A 652 -24.51 28.08 -8.15
C SER A 652 -23.31 27.39 -8.82
N MET A 653 -22.72 28.02 -9.84
CA MET A 653 -21.56 27.52 -10.59
C MET A 653 -20.28 28.24 -10.17
N ILE A 654 -19.21 27.51 -9.88
CA ILE A 654 -17.84 28.05 -9.87
C ILE A 654 -17.19 27.62 -11.18
N SER A 655 -16.91 28.58 -12.08
CA SER A 655 -15.94 28.35 -13.15
C SER A 655 -14.54 28.53 -12.56
N THR A 656 -13.67 27.55 -12.71
CA THR A 656 -12.25 27.64 -12.33
C THR A 656 -11.54 28.62 -13.29
N PRO A 657 -11.08 29.82 -12.87
CA PRO A 657 -10.35 30.72 -13.74
C PRO A 657 -8.87 30.71 -13.31
N PHE A 658 -8.21 29.55 -13.35
CA PHE A 658 -6.74 29.51 -13.16
C PHE A 658 -6.03 28.71 -14.25
N ALA A 659 -6.75 28.09 -15.19
CA ALA A 659 -6.15 27.41 -16.32
C ALA A 659 -6.28 28.30 -17.56
N THR A 660 -5.21 29.01 -17.94
CA THR A 660 -4.78 29.08 -19.37
C THR A 660 -3.51 29.87 -19.68
N SER A 661 -2.87 30.62 -18.78
CA SER A 661 -1.56 31.20 -19.10
C SER A 661 -0.77 31.67 -17.88
N MET A 662 -0.08 30.78 -17.15
CA MET A 662 0.99 31.19 -16.23
C MET A 662 1.83 30.00 -15.76
N GLY A 663 3.14 30.20 -15.59
CA GLY A 663 4.17 29.18 -15.32
C GLY A 663 4.08 28.50 -13.95
N ILE A 664 2.98 27.82 -13.66
CA ILE A 664 2.80 26.98 -12.47
C ILE A 664 3.30 25.54 -12.65
N ASP A 665 3.83 25.18 -13.82
CA ASP A 665 4.33 23.83 -14.12
C ASP A 665 5.48 23.38 -13.18
N ASN A 666 6.15 24.35 -12.55
CA ASN A 666 7.23 24.15 -11.58
C ASN A 666 6.73 23.86 -10.15
N TYR A 667 5.41 23.91 -9.91
CA TYR A 667 4.83 23.76 -8.59
C TYR A 667 3.86 22.58 -8.51
N SER A 668 3.83 21.92 -7.36
CA SER A 668 2.73 21.03 -6.95
C SER A 668 1.73 21.89 -6.19
N VAL A 669 0.53 22.09 -6.73
CA VAL A 669 -0.44 23.05 -6.19
C VAL A 669 -1.40 22.38 -5.23
N VAL A 670 -1.50 22.90 -4.00
CA VAL A 670 -2.48 22.52 -2.97
C VAL A 670 -3.50 23.64 -2.85
N TYR A 671 -4.79 23.32 -2.86
CA TYR A 671 -5.87 24.30 -2.66
C TYR A 671 -6.48 24.15 -1.27
N ILE A 672 -6.37 25.17 -0.43
CA ILE A 672 -7.04 25.23 0.87
C ILE A 672 -8.29 26.10 0.71
N ILE A 673 -9.49 25.58 0.94
CA ILE A 673 -10.72 26.40 0.87
C ILE A 673 -11.26 26.61 2.28
N ASN A 674 -11.14 27.82 2.80
CA ASN A 674 -11.69 28.20 4.11
C ASN A 674 -13.10 28.79 3.92
N GLN A 675 -14.10 28.29 4.64
CA GLN A 675 -15.40 28.96 4.79
C GLN A 675 -15.54 29.50 6.22
N THR A 676 -15.72 30.82 6.35
CA THR A 676 -16.09 31.48 7.60
C THR A 676 -17.54 31.94 7.52
N ILE A 677 -18.40 31.42 8.40
CA ILE A 677 -19.73 31.97 8.66
C ILE A 677 -19.56 32.87 9.89
N THR A 678 -19.62 34.19 9.69
CA THR A 678 -19.65 35.15 10.80
C THR A 678 -21.09 35.40 11.21
N GLU A 679 -21.37 35.32 12.51
CA GLU A 679 -22.68 35.63 13.14
C GLU A 679 -23.26 36.97 12.72
#